data_AF-A0A067NDF6-F1
#
_entry.id   AF-A0A067NDF6-F1
#
_cell.length_a   1.000
_cell.length_b   1.000
_cell.length_c   1.000
_cell.angle_alpha   90.00
_cell.angle_beta   90.00
_cell.angle_gamma   90.00
#
_symmetry.space_group_name_H-M   'P 1'
#
loop_
_entity.id
_entity.type
_entity.pdbx_description
1 polymer ?
#
loop_
_entity_poly.entity_id
_entity_poly.type
_entity_poly.pdbx_seq_one_letter_code
_entity_poly.pdbx_strand_id
1 'polypeptide(L)'
;DLEPISEQQPIARLSHGLDRVLFNPGVHWLQDPRSHVYNFTPWLEKIPKVNDFAFERLTGFIKSSKDDDLYTLAKRENRTFAGSTSSLTKILSHIYFLISGDKHVDTSNLSAAFQSEAKSFTPGQRMPATVILNYRDGVYAIDSDSDSPEATDRNVLTWMGTLLEKFLTTSPQEFKTHLRSTPSDPEVNPKREAYRYAKSNSFVMRSQLDCQDPRLPGTGVFDIKTRAALPIRMDVLNYEENSGYLIRTLQGPLESFEREYYDLIRSAFLKYSFQARIGNMDGVLVAYHNTARLFGFQYVPLEEMDERLFGSPEVGERVFQKCLALLEIVADEVIRTYPKQSLKCTFETLEGKGRMDIWVQPLDAEGSAESQKTAPMKQIQVTATNYLDELRTRGPKAVEAPKDSDWSIYWTISTLADNQPDILKRYQAAKDRQYRDFLLPSGATLENIEELWGKLDFRKATAPSTLDSTSPAASPDKRIEFLRSVARSGREHTEAVADQRKGMPRLVWGEGEPWVDEHGVFDEPVESESEQAEVAMSEAIPSTDSTEVASESLEALPEALSDGVVGDVAQTADADADILHDISAVDKVNMNVDGQGTAGPQSPLVEHTIGESQEVQQDETGSASAKDVRGVPGSDTPATSG
;
A
#
# COMPACT_ATOMS: atom_id res chain seq x y z
N ASP A 1 -16.06 5.21 -21.79
CA ASP A 1 -15.82 6.45 -21.02
C ASP A 1 -17.08 7.29 -20.99
N LEU A 2 -17.17 8.17 -20.01
CA LEU A 2 -18.26 9.13 -19.85
C LEU A 2 -17.68 10.53 -19.76
N GLU A 3 -18.26 11.46 -20.51
CA GLU A 3 -17.89 12.87 -20.41
C GLU A 3 -18.27 13.45 -19.04
N PRO A 4 -17.37 14.24 -18.42
CA PRO A 4 -17.68 14.99 -17.21
C PRO A 4 -18.91 15.91 -17.39
N ILE A 5 -19.62 16.16 -16.29
CA ILE A 5 -20.76 17.08 -16.28
C ILE A 5 -20.27 18.50 -15.99
N SER A 6 -19.47 18.67 -14.95
CA SER A 6 -18.90 19.95 -14.56
C SER A 6 -17.56 20.21 -15.23
N GLU A 7 -17.22 21.49 -15.38
CA GLU A 7 -15.88 21.90 -15.81
C GLU A 7 -14.82 21.48 -14.78
N GLN A 8 -13.70 20.96 -15.27
CA GLN A 8 -12.59 20.47 -14.45
C GLN A 8 -11.32 21.28 -14.70
N GLN A 9 -10.41 21.22 -13.73
CA GLN A 9 -9.03 21.66 -13.88
C GLN A 9 -8.30 20.79 -14.91
N PRO A 10 -7.29 21.32 -15.62
CA PRO A 10 -6.45 20.49 -16.47
C PRO A 10 -5.69 19.46 -15.62
N ILE A 11 -5.40 18.30 -16.20
CA ILE A 11 -4.53 17.31 -15.56
C ILE A 11 -3.13 17.94 -15.42
N ALA A 12 -2.53 17.78 -14.23
CA ALA A 12 -1.22 18.35 -13.97
C ALA A 12 -0.12 17.70 -14.83
N ARG A 13 1.06 18.35 -14.84
CA ARG A 13 2.28 17.81 -15.46
C ARG A 13 3.38 17.79 -14.43
N LEU A 14 4.35 16.90 -14.61
CA LEU A 14 5.53 16.89 -13.76
C LEU A 14 6.34 18.18 -13.95
N SER A 15 6.87 18.68 -12.84
CA SER A 15 7.79 19.81 -12.80
C SER A 15 9.24 19.31 -12.64
N HIS A 16 10.19 20.24 -12.54
CA HIS A 16 11.59 19.96 -12.15
C HIS A 16 12.37 19.00 -13.06
N GLY A 17 11.92 18.84 -14.31
CA GLY A 17 12.52 17.91 -15.27
C GLY A 17 12.33 16.43 -14.92
N LEU A 18 11.37 16.11 -14.04
CA LEU A 18 11.03 14.75 -13.62
C LEU A 18 10.38 13.91 -14.74
N ASP A 19 9.90 14.55 -15.81
CA ASP A 19 9.34 13.87 -16.99
C ASP A 19 10.32 12.88 -17.63
N ARG A 20 11.64 13.09 -17.49
CA ARG A 20 12.66 12.13 -17.96
C ARG A 20 12.57 10.75 -17.29
N VAL A 21 12.00 10.67 -16.08
CA VAL A 21 11.81 9.40 -15.35
C VAL A 21 10.82 8.50 -16.07
N LEU A 22 9.86 9.10 -16.81
CA LEU A 22 8.81 8.38 -17.53
C LEU A 22 9.34 7.53 -18.70
N PHE A 23 10.50 7.90 -19.25
CA PHE A 23 11.01 7.32 -20.51
C PHE A 23 12.28 6.48 -20.32
N ASN A 24 12.85 6.47 -19.12
CA ASN A 24 14.08 5.74 -18.82
C ASN A 24 13.78 4.65 -17.79
N PRO A 25 13.84 3.36 -18.17
CA PRO A 25 13.55 2.27 -17.25
C PRO A 25 14.43 2.25 -16.01
N GLY A 26 13.89 1.73 -14.92
CA GLY A 26 14.58 1.61 -13.64
C GLY A 26 14.46 2.84 -12.76
N VAL A 27 15.19 2.80 -11.64
CA VAL A 27 15.16 3.86 -10.64
C VAL A 27 16.20 4.93 -10.92
N HIS A 28 15.82 6.18 -10.69
CA HIS A 28 16.64 7.38 -10.87
C HIS A 28 16.94 7.98 -9.51
N TRP A 29 18.21 8.02 -9.14
CA TRP A 29 18.66 8.74 -7.95
C TRP A 29 18.32 10.23 -8.07
N LEU A 30 17.85 10.84 -6.98
CA LEU A 30 17.80 12.29 -6.90
C LEU A 30 19.22 12.87 -6.92
N GLN A 31 20.09 12.31 -6.07
CA GLN A 31 21.51 12.61 -5.98
C GLN A 31 22.29 11.31 -6.02
N ASP A 32 23.32 11.23 -6.87
CA ASP A 32 24.21 10.08 -6.90
C ASP A 32 24.98 9.96 -5.57
N PRO A 33 24.85 8.85 -4.82
CA PRO A 33 25.43 8.74 -3.48
C PRO A 33 26.96 8.74 -3.46
N ARG A 34 27.61 8.50 -4.60
CA ARG A 34 29.08 8.46 -4.70
C ARG A 34 29.70 9.82 -5.07
N SER A 35 29.15 10.48 -6.09
CA SER A 35 29.68 11.76 -6.60
C SER A 35 29.02 12.98 -5.96
N HIS A 36 27.86 12.80 -5.33
CA HIS A 36 26.99 13.87 -4.81
C HIS A 36 26.51 14.86 -5.88
N VAL A 37 26.61 14.49 -7.16
CA VAL A 37 26.00 15.22 -8.27
C VAL A 37 24.51 14.88 -8.30
N TYR A 38 23.67 15.90 -8.42
CA TYR A 38 22.22 15.71 -8.49
C TYR A 38 21.78 15.41 -9.93
N ASN A 39 20.85 14.48 -10.13
CA ASN A 39 20.22 14.24 -11.43
C ASN A 39 19.04 15.19 -11.69
N PHE A 40 18.48 15.77 -10.62
CA PHE A 40 17.39 16.75 -10.64
C PHE A 40 17.73 17.93 -9.75
N THR A 41 16.89 18.95 -9.70
CA THR A 41 17.16 20.13 -8.86
C THR A 41 17.35 19.74 -7.37
N PRO A 42 18.40 20.26 -6.69
CA PRO A 42 18.59 20.07 -5.25
C PRO A 42 17.41 20.55 -4.40
N TRP A 43 16.54 21.40 -4.94
CA TRP A 43 15.31 21.85 -4.28
C TRP A 43 14.39 20.68 -3.87
N LEU A 44 14.36 19.59 -4.65
CA LEU A 44 13.55 18.41 -4.36
C LEU A 44 14.06 17.60 -3.16
N GLU A 45 15.30 17.80 -2.73
CA GLU A 45 15.91 16.92 -1.73
C GLU A 45 15.21 17.00 -0.39
N LYS A 46 14.94 18.20 0.11
CA LYS A 46 14.37 18.42 1.43
C LYS A 46 12.85 18.55 1.32
N ILE A 47 12.16 17.67 2.00
CA ILE A 47 10.70 17.65 2.04
C ILE A 47 10.24 18.64 3.14
N PRO A 48 9.32 19.56 2.84
CA PRO A 48 8.69 20.42 3.85
C PRO A 48 7.98 19.60 4.93
N LYS A 49 7.97 20.06 6.18
CA LYS A 49 7.22 19.39 7.23
C LYS A 49 5.73 19.42 6.90
N VAL A 50 5.02 18.33 7.20
CA VAL A 50 3.56 18.21 6.95
C VAL A 50 2.79 19.37 7.59
N ASN A 51 3.19 19.78 8.80
CA ASN A 51 2.55 20.88 9.54
C ASN A 51 2.69 22.24 8.86
N ASP A 52 3.72 22.44 8.04
CA ASP A 52 3.96 23.72 7.34
C ASP A 52 3.09 23.85 6.09
N PHE A 53 2.53 22.75 5.60
CA PHE A 53 1.69 22.73 4.41
C PHE A 53 0.23 23.05 4.74
N ALA A 54 -0.35 23.98 3.99
CA ALA A 54 -1.70 24.48 4.18
C ALA A 54 -2.72 23.65 3.39
N PHE A 55 -3.02 22.43 3.83
CA PHE A 55 -3.96 21.51 3.16
C PHE A 55 -5.36 22.12 2.94
N GLU A 56 -5.79 23.05 3.79
CA GLU A 56 -7.05 23.77 3.62
C GLU A 56 -7.10 24.68 2.39
N ARG A 57 -5.95 24.96 1.75
CA ARG A 57 -5.86 25.67 0.47
C ARG A 57 -6.07 24.75 -0.74
N LEU A 58 -6.09 23.43 -0.54
CA LEU A 58 -6.39 22.47 -1.59
C LEU A 58 -7.88 22.18 -1.67
N THR A 59 -8.36 21.78 -2.84
CA THR A 59 -9.72 21.24 -2.97
C THR A 59 -9.84 19.95 -2.19
N GLY A 60 -10.82 19.89 -1.29
CA GLY A 60 -11.02 18.73 -0.42
C GLY A 60 -11.43 17.47 -1.18
N PHE A 61 -11.04 16.31 -0.64
CA PHE A 61 -11.45 15.01 -1.16
C PHE A 61 -12.99 14.84 -1.13
N ILE A 62 -13.57 14.46 -2.27
CA ILE A 62 -15.01 14.26 -2.43
C ILE A 62 -15.33 12.77 -2.36
N LYS A 63 -16.05 12.33 -1.32
CA LYS A 63 -16.60 10.95 -1.21
C LYS A 63 -17.57 10.65 -2.36
N SER A 64 -17.67 9.40 -2.79
CA SER A 64 -18.56 8.99 -3.89
C SER A 64 -20.01 9.35 -3.61
N SER A 65 -20.47 9.17 -2.36
CA SER A 65 -21.83 9.52 -1.93
C SER A 65 -22.14 11.02 -1.91
N LYS A 66 -21.10 11.86 -1.91
CA LYS A 66 -21.19 13.33 -1.93
C LYS A 66 -20.87 13.91 -3.30
N ASP A 67 -20.60 13.08 -4.30
CA ASP A 67 -20.30 13.51 -5.65
C ASP A 67 -21.56 13.50 -6.52
N ASP A 68 -22.16 14.67 -6.71
CA ASP A 68 -23.38 14.82 -7.51
C ASP A 68 -23.15 14.59 -9.01
N ASP A 69 -21.95 14.83 -9.55
CA ASP A 69 -21.62 14.51 -10.94
C ASP A 69 -21.63 12.99 -11.12
N LEU A 70 -20.93 12.26 -10.24
CA LEU A 70 -20.85 10.80 -10.27
C LEU A 70 -22.25 10.17 -10.17
N TYR A 71 -23.09 10.68 -9.27
CA TYR A 71 -24.47 10.22 -9.13
C TYR A 71 -25.34 10.53 -10.36
N THR A 72 -25.22 11.75 -10.89
CA THR A 72 -25.98 12.16 -12.08
C THR A 72 -25.60 11.30 -13.29
N LEU A 73 -24.32 11.00 -13.44
CA LEU A 73 -23.82 10.06 -14.44
C LEU A 73 -24.39 8.65 -14.24
N ALA A 74 -24.41 8.13 -13.01
CA ALA A 74 -24.99 6.82 -12.71
C ALA A 74 -26.48 6.77 -13.09
N LYS A 75 -27.26 7.79 -12.74
CA LYS A 75 -28.67 7.90 -13.15
C LYS A 75 -28.84 8.01 -14.66
N ARG A 76 -28.07 8.88 -15.32
CA ARG A 76 -28.12 9.11 -16.78
C ARG A 76 -27.84 7.82 -17.55
N GLU A 77 -26.87 7.05 -17.09
CA GLU A 77 -26.43 5.80 -17.74
C GLU A 77 -27.18 4.56 -17.22
N ASN A 78 -28.18 4.73 -16.35
CA ASN A 78 -28.98 3.67 -15.72
C ASN A 78 -28.12 2.59 -15.04
N ARG A 79 -27.17 3.03 -14.20
CA ARG A 79 -26.26 2.17 -13.43
C ARG A 79 -26.64 2.18 -11.96
N THR A 80 -26.73 1.00 -11.38
CA THR A 80 -27.15 0.78 -9.99
C THR A 80 -26.08 1.21 -8.99
N PHE A 81 -24.81 1.13 -9.36
CA PHE A 81 -23.69 1.39 -8.46
C PHE A 81 -22.83 2.54 -8.95
N ALA A 82 -22.25 3.25 -7.99
CA ALA A 82 -21.25 4.29 -8.24
C ALA A 82 -20.10 4.18 -7.23
N GLY A 83 -18.86 4.42 -7.64
CA GLY A 83 -17.74 4.38 -6.69
C GLY A 83 -16.46 5.02 -7.22
N SER A 84 -15.53 5.31 -6.31
CA SER A 84 -14.19 5.80 -6.65
C SER A 84 -13.20 4.64 -6.72
N THR A 85 -12.06 4.88 -7.36
CA THR A 85 -10.89 3.97 -7.31
C THR A 85 -10.55 3.54 -5.88
N SER A 86 -10.50 4.48 -4.94
CA SER A 86 -10.15 4.20 -3.54
C SER A 86 -11.13 3.27 -2.81
N SER A 87 -12.43 3.32 -3.12
CA SER A 87 -13.42 2.44 -2.50
C SER A 87 -13.50 1.07 -3.17
N LEU A 88 -13.44 1.02 -4.50
CA LEU A 88 -13.63 -0.22 -5.27
C LEU A 88 -12.40 -1.12 -5.26
N THR A 89 -11.19 -0.57 -5.29
CA THR A 89 -9.95 -1.35 -5.43
C THR A 89 -9.68 -2.31 -4.26
N LYS A 90 -10.14 -1.99 -3.05
CA LYS A 90 -10.06 -2.89 -1.89
C LYS A 90 -10.97 -4.12 -2.08
N ILE A 91 -12.20 -3.92 -2.54
CA ILE A 91 -13.15 -5.02 -2.80
C ILE A 91 -12.63 -5.88 -3.98
N LEU A 92 -12.17 -5.24 -5.05
CA LEU A 92 -11.58 -5.92 -6.21
C LEU A 92 -10.35 -6.77 -5.82
N SER A 93 -9.56 -6.33 -4.82
CA SER A 93 -8.44 -7.12 -4.30
C SER A 93 -8.91 -8.43 -3.65
N HIS A 94 -9.97 -8.41 -2.83
CA HIS A 94 -10.53 -9.63 -2.25
C HIS A 94 -11.13 -10.57 -3.29
N ILE A 95 -11.79 -10.02 -4.31
CA ILE A 95 -12.28 -10.80 -5.44
C ILE A 95 -11.10 -11.43 -6.20
N TYR A 96 -10.02 -10.69 -6.40
CA TYR A 96 -8.80 -11.23 -7.01
C TYR A 96 -8.21 -12.39 -6.18
N PHE A 97 -8.09 -12.26 -4.85
CA PHE A 97 -7.58 -13.35 -4.01
C PHE A 97 -8.44 -14.62 -4.15
N LEU A 98 -9.76 -14.44 -4.27
CA LEU A 98 -10.70 -15.56 -4.45
C LEU A 98 -10.49 -16.26 -5.80
N ILE A 99 -10.50 -15.51 -6.91
CA ILE A 99 -10.42 -16.11 -8.25
C ILE A 99 -9.01 -16.58 -8.60
N SER A 100 -7.98 -15.90 -8.10
CA SER A 100 -6.59 -16.29 -8.32
C SER A 100 -6.14 -17.44 -7.41
N GLY A 101 -6.95 -17.81 -6.41
CA GLY A 101 -6.59 -18.83 -5.43
C GLY A 101 -5.31 -18.47 -4.69
N ASP A 102 -5.23 -17.21 -4.22
CA ASP A 102 -4.07 -16.67 -3.51
C ASP A 102 -2.74 -16.75 -4.29
N LYS A 103 -2.81 -16.54 -5.61
CA LYS A 103 -1.62 -16.54 -6.49
C LYS A 103 -0.51 -15.65 -5.90
N HIS A 104 0.70 -16.20 -5.82
CA HIS A 104 1.89 -15.47 -5.43
C HIS A 104 2.31 -14.43 -6.47
N VAL A 105 2.94 -13.36 -5.99
CA VAL A 105 3.59 -12.39 -6.85
C VAL A 105 4.88 -12.96 -7.45
N ASP A 106 5.28 -12.42 -8.58
CA ASP A 106 6.58 -12.69 -9.20
C ASP A 106 7.62 -11.71 -8.68
N THR A 107 8.70 -12.25 -8.11
CA THR A 107 9.87 -11.51 -7.60
C THR A 107 11.15 -11.90 -8.33
N SER A 108 11.04 -12.57 -9.49
CA SER A 108 12.18 -13.08 -10.26
C SER A 108 13.08 -12.00 -10.84
N ASN A 109 12.58 -10.76 -10.95
CA ASN A 109 13.36 -9.60 -11.39
C ASN A 109 14.27 -9.01 -10.29
N LEU A 110 14.18 -9.53 -9.07
CA LEU A 110 14.98 -9.07 -7.94
C LEU A 110 16.25 -9.92 -7.78
N SER A 111 17.22 -9.35 -7.08
CA SER A 111 18.49 -9.99 -6.76
C SER A 111 18.31 -11.26 -5.92
N ALA A 112 19.40 -12.02 -5.78
CA ALA A 112 19.43 -13.25 -4.99
C ALA A 112 18.98 -13.05 -3.54
N ALA A 113 19.09 -11.82 -3.01
CA ALA A 113 18.65 -11.46 -1.66
C ALA A 113 17.15 -11.70 -1.41
N PHE A 114 16.32 -11.75 -2.45
CA PHE A 114 14.86 -11.92 -2.33
C PHE A 114 14.35 -13.29 -2.78
N GLN A 115 15.24 -14.24 -3.11
CA GLN A 115 14.83 -15.55 -3.62
C GLN A 115 14.09 -16.40 -2.58
N SER A 116 14.51 -16.32 -1.32
CA SER A 116 13.91 -17.02 -0.17
C SER A 116 12.82 -16.22 0.54
N GLU A 117 12.63 -14.96 0.16
CA GLU A 117 11.66 -14.07 0.79
C GLU A 117 10.21 -14.43 0.39
N ALA A 118 9.25 -14.05 1.24
CA ALA A 118 7.85 -14.40 1.03
C ALA A 118 7.30 -13.80 -0.28
N LYS A 119 6.56 -14.61 -1.05
CA LYS A 119 5.91 -14.19 -2.32
C LYS A 119 4.40 -13.99 -2.17
N SER A 120 3.88 -14.10 -0.95
CA SER A 120 2.49 -13.82 -0.62
C SER A 120 2.26 -12.31 -0.51
N PHE A 121 1.04 -11.86 -0.78
CA PHE A 121 0.65 -10.48 -0.50
C PHE A 121 0.79 -10.20 1.01
N THR A 122 1.17 -8.97 1.35
CA THR A 122 1.36 -8.60 2.76
C THR A 122 0.05 -8.69 3.54
N PRO A 123 0.08 -8.90 4.86
CA PRO A 123 -1.12 -8.86 5.70
C PRO A 123 -1.92 -7.58 5.49
N GLY A 124 -1.24 -6.44 5.36
CA GLY A 124 -1.85 -5.14 5.07
C GLY A 124 -2.63 -5.08 3.75
N GLN A 125 -2.20 -5.81 2.72
CA GLN A 125 -2.88 -5.87 1.43
C GLN A 125 -4.06 -6.86 1.44
N ARG A 126 -4.11 -7.75 2.43
CA ARG A 126 -5.18 -8.74 2.65
C ARG A 126 -6.17 -8.37 3.76
N MET A 127 -5.95 -7.25 4.45
CA MET A 127 -6.87 -6.78 5.50
C MET A 127 -8.29 -6.66 4.95
N PRO A 128 -9.32 -7.04 5.73
CA PRO A 128 -10.72 -6.91 5.31
C PRO A 128 -11.05 -5.50 4.81
N ALA A 129 -11.88 -5.43 3.77
CA ALA A 129 -12.32 -4.19 3.18
C ALA A 129 -13.71 -3.81 3.70
N THR A 130 -13.80 -2.74 4.50
CA THR A 130 -15.08 -2.19 4.94
C THR A 130 -15.47 -0.99 4.07
N VAL A 131 -16.71 -0.99 3.60
CA VAL A 131 -17.29 0.04 2.73
C VAL A 131 -18.72 0.35 3.15
N ILE A 132 -19.18 1.54 2.78
CA ILE A 132 -20.58 1.96 2.94
C ILE A 132 -21.20 2.13 1.56
N LEU A 133 -22.26 1.39 1.27
CA LEU A 133 -23.10 1.54 0.09
C LEU A 133 -24.23 2.50 0.45
N ASN A 134 -24.12 3.76 0.06
CA ASN A 134 -25.10 4.80 0.34
C ASN A 134 -26.23 4.78 -0.70
N TYR A 135 -27.44 4.46 -0.27
CA TYR A 135 -28.60 4.42 -1.16
C TYR A 135 -29.18 5.83 -1.38
N ARG A 136 -29.38 6.22 -2.65
CA ARG A 136 -30.08 7.44 -3.06
C ARG A 136 -30.83 7.19 -4.38
N ASP A 137 -32.15 7.27 -4.36
CA ASP A 137 -33.07 7.09 -5.51
C ASP A 137 -32.68 5.98 -6.53
N GLY A 138 -32.39 4.77 -6.05
CA GLY A 138 -32.07 3.64 -6.93
C GLY A 138 -30.59 3.46 -7.25
N VAL A 139 -29.72 4.39 -6.84
CA VAL A 139 -28.26 4.28 -6.97
C VAL A 139 -27.63 4.03 -5.60
N TYR A 140 -26.62 3.17 -5.57
CA TYR A 140 -25.80 2.86 -4.41
C TYR A 140 -24.38 3.40 -4.61
N ALA A 141 -24.05 4.50 -3.92
CA ALA A 141 -22.72 5.10 -3.98
C ALA A 141 -21.80 4.49 -2.90
N ILE A 142 -20.68 3.89 -3.33
CA ILE A 142 -19.75 3.15 -2.49
C ILE A 142 -18.64 4.07 -1.99
N ASP A 143 -18.62 4.27 -0.68
CA ASP A 143 -17.56 4.97 0.05
C ASP A 143 -16.69 3.96 0.80
N SER A 144 -15.38 4.20 0.87
CA SER A 144 -14.54 3.47 1.80
C SER A 144 -14.90 3.86 3.24
N ASP A 145 -15.09 2.88 4.11
CA ASP A 145 -15.24 3.14 5.53
C ASP A 145 -13.85 3.28 6.15
N SER A 146 -13.56 4.44 6.71
CA SER A 146 -12.47 4.61 7.66
C SER A 146 -13.10 4.39 9.02
N ASP A 147 -13.06 3.16 9.54
CA ASP A 147 -13.70 2.82 10.83
C ASP A 147 -13.23 3.72 12.00
N SER A 148 -12.09 4.42 11.84
CA SER A 148 -11.66 5.53 12.68
C SER A 148 -11.12 6.68 11.80
N PRO A 149 -11.93 7.73 11.54
CA PRO A 149 -11.45 8.96 10.91
C PRO A 149 -10.24 9.52 11.66
N GLU A 150 -10.23 9.43 12.98
CA GLU A 150 -9.15 9.86 13.87
C GLU A 150 -7.81 9.13 13.61
N ALA A 151 -7.83 7.82 13.31
CA ALA A 151 -6.58 7.10 12.99
C ALA A 151 -6.07 7.43 11.58
N THR A 152 -6.96 7.80 10.66
CA THR A 152 -6.58 8.26 9.32
C THR A 152 -5.99 9.66 9.39
N ASP A 153 -6.60 10.54 10.18
CA ASP A 153 -6.16 11.91 10.41
C ASP A 153 -4.79 11.95 11.10
N ARG A 154 -4.47 10.96 11.96
CA ARG A 154 -3.16 10.80 12.63
C ARG A 154 -2.09 10.08 11.80
N ASN A 155 -2.43 9.56 10.63
CA ASN A 155 -1.46 8.88 9.77
C ASN A 155 -0.75 9.89 8.87
N VAL A 156 0.47 10.28 9.25
CA VAL A 156 1.33 11.20 8.50
C VAL A 156 1.46 10.83 7.01
N LEU A 157 1.43 9.54 6.68
CA LEU A 157 1.60 9.07 5.30
C LEU A 157 0.43 9.46 4.38
N THR A 158 -0.78 9.60 4.92
CA THR A 158 -1.94 10.07 4.16
C THR A 158 -1.69 11.50 3.67
N TRP A 159 -1.24 12.38 4.57
CA TRP A 159 -0.97 13.78 4.29
C TRP A 159 0.27 13.98 3.42
N MET A 160 1.30 13.18 3.65
CA MET A 160 2.53 13.15 2.83
C MET A 160 2.24 12.87 1.35
N GLY A 161 1.27 12.00 1.05
CA GLY A 161 0.88 11.72 -0.33
C GLY A 161 0.42 12.98 -1.07
N THR A 162 -0.55 13.69 -0.50
CA THR A 162 -1.10 14.93 -1.08
C THR A 162 -0.06 16.06 -1.16
N LEU A 163 0.78 16.21 -0.12
CA LEU A 163 1.86 17.21 -0.13
C LEU A 163 2.82 16.95 -1.29
N LEU A 164 3.31 15.72 -1.41
CA LEU A 164 4.30 15.36 -2.42
C LEU A 164 3.71 15.36 -3.83
N GLU A 165 2.44 15.04 -4.02
CA GLU A 165 1.76 15.20 -5.32
C GLU A 165 1.89 16.65 -5.82
N LYS A 166 1.56 17.63 -4.98
CA LYS A 166 1.74 19.06 -5.33
C LYS A 166 3.20 19.46 -5.45
N PHE A 167 4.07 18.94 -4.58
CA PHE A 167 5.51 19.23 -4.61
C PHE A 167 6.18 18.84 -5.94
N LEU A 168 5.76 17.72 -6.53
CA LEU A 168 6.33 17.18 -7.77
C LEU A 168 5.70 17.79 -9.05
N THR A 169 4.55 18.46 -8.93
CA THR A 169 3.77 18.98 -10.07
C THR A 169 3.74 20.50 -10.19
N THR A 170 4.26 21.23 -9.20
CA THR A 170 4.27 22.71 -9.19
C THR A 170 5.69 23.27 -9.21
N SER A 171 5.85 24.52 -9.68
CA SER A 171 7.12 25.23 -9.58
C SER A 171 7.45 25.60 -8.12
N PRO A 172 8.71 25.88 -7.74
CA PRO A 172 9.04 26.29 -6.37
C PRO A 172 8.27 27.52 -5.89
N GLN A 173 8.03 28.50 -6.77
CA GLN A 173 7.28 29.72 -6.47
C GLN A 173 5.81 29.43 -6.21
N GLU A 174 5.20 28.59 -7.05
CA GLU A 174 3.82 28.17 -6.90
C GLU A 174 3.64 27.33 -5.65
N PHE A 175 4.53 26.38 -5.40
CA PHE A 175 4.49 25.53 -4.21
C PHE A 175 4.53 26.35 -2.91
N LYS A 176 5.33 27.42 -2.85
CA LYS A 176 5.39 28.32 -1.69
C LYS A 176 4.03 28.91 -1.33
N THR A 177 3.13 29.11 -2.29
CA THR A 177 1.77 29.62 -2.01
C THR A 177 0.91 28.62 -1.22
N HIS A 178 1.32 27.35 -1.15
CA HIS A 178 0.68 26.32 -0.33
C HIS A 178 1.32 26.17 1.05
N LEU A 179 2.36 26.92 1.37
CA LEU A 179 2.96 26.94 2.71
C LEU A 179 2.24 27.94 3.62
N ARG A 180 2.02 27.56 4.88
CA ARG A 180 1.38 28.41 5.90
C ARG A 180 2.13 29.71 6.15
N SER A 181 3.45 29.71 5.96
CA SER A 181 4.31 30.89 6.08
C SER A 181 4.03 31.97 5.03
N THR A 182 3.45 31.59 3.88
CA THR A 182 3.06 32.54 2.84
C THR A 182 1.64 33.04 3.10
N PRO A 183 1.43 34.35 3.31
CA PRO A 183 0.10 34.94 3.37
C PRO A 183 -0.55 34.83 1.99
N SER A 184 -1.63 34.06 1.89
CA SER A 184 -2.45 33.96 0.68
C SER A 184 -3.90 33.84 1.11
N ASP A 185 -4.77 34.57 0.45
CA ASP A 185 -6.20 34.30 0.55
C ASP A 185 -6.48 32.91 -0.04
N PRO A 186 -7.37 32.11 0.57
CA PRO A 186 -7.78 30.84 0.01
C PRO A 186 -8.69 31.09 -1.19
N GLU A 187 -8.13 31.46 -2.33
CA GLU A 187 -8.85 31.35 -3.60
C GLU A 187 -8.94 29.87 -3.97
N VAL A 188 -10.00 29.22 -3.50
CA VAL A 188 -10.32 27.85 -3.92
C VAL A 188 -10.75 27.92 -5.39
N ASN A 189 -10.01 27.26 -6.27
CA ASN A 189 -10.39 27.14 -7.67
C ASN A 189 -11.82 26.55 -7.75
N PRO A 190 -12.79 27.25 -8.36
CA PRO A 190 -14.17 26.76 -8.42
C PRO A 190 -14.31 25.52 -9.30
N LYS A 191 -13.31 25.24 -10.16
CA LYS A 191 -13.30 24.05 -11.01
C LYS A 191 -12.94 22.82 -10.20
N ARG A 192 -13.60 21.72 -10.53
CA ARG A 192 -13.34 20.41 -9.91
C ARG A 192 -11.95 19.91 -10.29
N GLU A 193 -11.36 19.08 -9.45
CA GLU A 193 -10.17 18.32 -9.83
C GLU A 193 -10.41 17.49 -11.09
N ALA A 194 -9.32 17.14 -11.79
CA ALA A 194 -9.38 16.33 -12.98
C ALA A 194 -9.87 14.90 -12.63
N TYR A 195 -11.05 14.54 -13.13
CA TYR A 195 -11.65 13.23 -12.92
C TYR A 195 -11.99 12.56 -14.24
N ARG A 196 -11.61 11.28 -14.37
CA ARG A 196 -12.15 10.38 -15.39
C ARG A 196 -13.35 9.62 -14.85
N TYR A 197 -14.39 9.52 -15.67
CA TYR A 197 -15.55 8.67 -15.41
C TYR A 197 -15.60 7.49 -16.39
N ALA A 198 -15.63 6.28 -15.85
CA ALA A 198 -15.76 5.03 -16.59
C ALA A 198 -17.09 4.34 -16.25
N LYS A 199 -17.57 3.46 -17.12
CA LYS A 199 -18.78 2.65 -16.87
C LYS A 199 -18.56 1.18 -17.20
N SER A 200 -19.27 0.32 -16.48
CA SER A 200 -19.45 -1.11 -16.76
C SER A 200 -20.94 -1.43 -16.95
N ASN A 201 -21.37 -2.68 -16.73
CA ASN A 201 -22.77 -3.07 -16.86
C ASN A 201 -23.63 -2.46 -15.74
N SER A 202 -23.14 -2.42 -14.50
CA SER A 202 -23.90 -1.89 -13.36
C SER A 202 -23.20 -0.77 -12.60
N PHE A 203 -21.95 -0.42 -12.93
CA PHE A 203 -21.21 0.66 -12.27
C PHE A 203 -20.98 1.88 -13.15
N VAL A 204 -20.96 3.06 -12.51
CA VAL A 204 -20.13 4.20 -12.91
C VAL A 204 -18.98 4.34 -11.92
N MET A 205 -17.75 4.48 -12.42
CA MET A 205 -16.54 4.56 -11.62
C MET A 205 -15.83 5.88 -11.87
N ARG A 206 -15.30 6.50 -10.81
CA ARG A 206 -14.51 7.73 -10.88
C ARG A 206 -13.06 7.48 -10.50
N SER A 207 -12.13 8.01 -11.29
CA SER A 207 -10.71 8.14 -10.92
C SER A 207 -10.31 9.60 -10.91
N GLN A 208 -9.60 10.03 -9.86
CA GLN A 208 -8.79 11.25 -9.91
C GLN A 208 -7.58 11.01 -10.82
N LEU A 209 -7.17 12.05 -11.56
CA LEU A 209 -6.06 12.00 -12.49
C LEU A 209 -4.95 12.92 -11.99
N ASP A 210 -3.84 12.33 -11.55
CA ASP A 210 -2.77 13.09 -10.91
C ASP A 210 -1.90 13.82 -11.94
N CYS A 211 -1.53 13.13 -13.03
CA CYS A 211 -0.56 13.67 -13.99
C CYS A 211 -0.76 13.16 -15.41
N GLN A 212 -0.30 13.91 -16.40
CA GLN A 212 -0.34 13.53 -17.80
C GLN A 212 0.93 13.95 -18.55
N ASP A 213 1.48 13.05 -19.36
CA ASP A 213 2.46 13.35 -20.40
C ASP A 213 2.02 12.75 -21.74
N PRO A 214 1.74 13.55 -22.78
CA PRO A 214 1.20 13.07 -24.04
C PRO A 214 2.18 12.20 -24.85
N ARG A 215 3.45 12.08 -24.43
CA ARG A 215 4.44 11.19 -25.07
C ARG A 215 4.34 9.75 -24.56
N LEU A 216 3.66 9.52 -23.43
CA LEU A 216 3.38 8.17 -22.93
C LEU A 216 2.26 7.51 -23.76
N PRO A 217 2.18 6.17 -23.79
CA PRO A 217 1.12 5.44 -24.50
C PRO A 217 -0.30 5.81 -24.04
N GLY A 218 -1.28 5.49 -24.89
CA GLY A 218 -2.70 5.65 -24.57
C GLY A 218 -3.11 7.11 -24.38
N THR A 219 -3.65 7.43 -23.20
CA THR A 219 -4.07 8.78 -22.83
C THR A 219 -2.90 9.66 -22.35
N GLY A 220 -1.74 9.05 -22.11
CA GLY A 220 -0.59 9.66 -21.47
C GLY A 220 -0.80 9.98 -19.97
N VAL A 221 -1.93 9.59 -19.39
CA VAL A 221 -2.24 9.86 -17.97
C VAL A 221 -1.54 8.81 -17.10
N PHE A 222 -1.02 9.22 -15.95
CA PHE A 222 -0.43 8.33 -14.96
C PHE A 222 -0.67 8.84 -13.54
N ASP A 223 -0.56 7.91 -12.59
CA ASP A 223 -0.76 8.16 -11.17
C ASP A 223 0.55 8.64 -10.52
N ILE A 224 0.49 9.51 -9.50
CA ILE A 224 1.67 9.82 -8.68
C ILE A 224 1.52 9.10 -7.35
N LYS A 225 2.51 8.28 -7.01
CA LYS A 225 2.58 7.53 -5.76
C LYS A 225 3.85 7.85 -5.02
N THR A 226 3.75 7.85 -3.70
CA THR A 226 4.89 8.07 -2.82
C THR A 226 5.16 6.81 -2.04
N ARG A 227 6.44 6.53 -1.82
CA ARG A 227 6.90 5.36 -1.09
C ARG A 227 7.77 5.79 0.08
N ALA A 228 7.16 5.82 1.25
CA ALA A 228 7.89 5.95 2.50
C ALA A 228 8.77 4.72 2.74
N ALA A 229 10.00 4.95 3.16
CA ALA A 229 10.99 3.92 3.47
C ALA A 229 10.47 2.96 4.57
N LEU A 230 11.00 1.74 4.56
CA LEU A 230 10.55 0.63 5.40
C LEU A 230 10.30 1.00 6.88
N PRO A 231 11.22 1.65 7.62
CA PRO A 231 10.98 1.94 9.03
C PRO A 231 9.76 2.82 9.29
N ILE A 232 9.52 3.83 8.44
CA ILE A 232 8.37 4.73 8.55
C ILE A 232 7.05 3.93 8.45
N ARG A 233 7.01 2.93 7.56
CA ARG A 233 5.80 2.11 7.33
C ARG A 233 5.55 1.09 8.44
N MET A 234 6.61 0.63 9.08
CA MET A 234 6.53 -0.35 10.17
C MET A 234 6.26 0.31 11.52
N ASP A 235 6.60 1.59 11.68
CA ASP A 235 6.55 2.32 12.94
C ASP A 235 6.17 3.79 12.69
N VAL A 236 4.91 3.99 12.29
CA VAL A 236 4.39 5.27 11.77
C VAL A 236 4.32 6.38 12.81
N LEU A 237 4.10 6.06 14.09
CA LEU A 237 4.07 7.09 15.14
C LEU A 237 5.46 7.64 15.45
N ASN A 238 6.51 6.85 15.19
CA ASN A 238 7.90 7.26 15.37
C ASN A 238 8.54 7.75 14.05
N TYR A 239 7.73 8.29 13.13
CA TYR A 239 8.20 8.69 11.80
C TYR A 239 9.33 9.72 11.85
N GLU A 240 9.34 10.61 12.84
CA GLU A 240 10.39 11.62 13.00
C GLU A 240 11.74 10.98 13.30
N GLU A 241 11.83 9.97 14.16
CA GLU A 241 13.10 9.25 14.39
C GLU A 241 13.48 8.46 13.12
N ASN A 242 12.50 7.72 12.59
CA ASN A 242 12.65 6.86 11.43
C ASN A 242 12.99 7.63 10.15
N SER A 243 12.79 8.95 10.10
CA SER A 243 13.23 9.81 8.99
C SER A 243 14.75 9.93 8.88
N GLY A 244 15.52 9.35 9.81
CA GLY A 244 16.96 9.20 9.68
C GLY A 244 17.38 8.05 8.76
N TYR A 245 16.50 7.10 8.46
CA TYR A 245 16.81 5.97 7.57
C TYR A 245 17.13 6.44 6.15
N LEU A 246 18.13 5.81 5.51
CA LEU A 246 18.59 6.17 4.16
C LEU A 246 18.38 5.03 3.16
N ILE A 247 18.15 5.40 1.90
CA ILE A 247 18.34 4.50 0.76
C ILE A 247 19.72 4.79 0.18
N ARG A 248 20.63 3.82 0.27
CA ARG A 248 22.06 3.94 -0.06
C ARG A 248 22.43 3.21 -1.34
N THR A 249 21.70 2.15 -1.68
CA THR A 249 22.01 1.29 -2.82
C THR A 249 20.82 1.08 -3.75
N LEU A 250 21.12 0.66 -4.98
CA LEU A 250 20.07 0.21 -5.91
C LEU A 250 19.48 -1.14 -5.49
N GLN A 251 20.35 -2.07 -5.07
CA GLN A 251 20.02 -3.45 -4.74
C GLN A 251 20.42 -3.79 -3.30
N GLY A 252 19.75 -4.78 -2.71
CA GLY A 252 20.01 -5.29 -1.38
C GLY A 252 18.75 -5.46 -0.52
N PRO A 253 18.83 -6.22 0.59
CA PRO A 253 17.67 -6.53 1.43
C PRO A 253 17.22 -5.37 2.34
N LEU A 254 18.08 -4.35 2.52
CA LEU A 254 17.86 -3.17 3.37
C LEU A 254 18.58 -1.96 2.76
N GLU A 255 18.15 -0.76 3.14
CA GLU A 255 18.67 0.54 2.66
C GLU A 255 18.80 0.62 1.12
N SER A 256 17.88 -0.01 0.39
CA SER A 256 17.93 -0.12 -1.07
C SER A 256 16.58 0.18 -1.74
N PHE A 257 16.62 0.64 -2.99
CA PHE A 257 15.40 0.75 -3.80
C PHE A 257 14.77 -0.60 -4.09
N GLU A 258 15.58 -1.64 -4.30
CA GLU A 258 15.11 -3.01 -4.52
C GLU A 258 14.25 -3.52 -3.35
N ARG A 259 14.62 -3.20 -2.10
CA ARG A 259 13.81 -3.54 -0.93
C ARG A 259 12.44 -2.86 -0.96
N GLU A 260 12.41 -1.57 -1.31
CA GLU A 260 11.15 -0.84 -1.40
C GLU A 260 10.27 -1.34 -2.54
N TYR A 261 10.88 -1.70 -3.67
CA TYR A 261 10.21 -2.29 -4.82
C TYR A 261 9.67 -3.71 -4.53
N TYR A 262 10.44 -4.57 -3.87
CA TYR A 262 9.98 -5.87 -3.36
C TYR A 262 8.71 -5.75 -2.53
N ASP A 263 8.73 -4.85 -1.55
CA ASP A 263 7.57 -4.62 -0.71
C ASP A 263 6.42 -3.97 -1.52
N LEU A 264 6.69 -3.12 -2.52
CA LEU A 264 5.66 -2.52 -3.40
C LEU A 264 4.89 -3.58 -4.19
N ILE A 265 5.59 -4.56 -4.79
CA ILE A 265 4.96 -5.68 -5.50
C ILE A 265 3.93 -6.38 -4.60
N ARG A 266 4.30 -6.66 -3.35
CA ARG A 266 3.47 -7.41 -2.39
C ARG A 266 2.38 -6.59 -1.71
N SER A 267 2.53 -5.26 -1.63
CA SER A 267 1.67 -4.40 -0.77
C SER A 267 0.81 -3.39 -1.51
N ALA A 268 1.15 -3.07 -2.75
CA ALA A 268 0.57 -1.91 -3.45
C ALA A 268 0.19 -2.19 -4.90
N PHE A 269 1.00 -2.95 -5.65
CA PHE A 269 0.82 -3.13 -7.10
C PHE A 269 -0.57 -3.61 -7.49
N LEU A 270 -1.18 -4.53 -6.73
CA LEU A 270 -2.54 -4.99 -7.04
C LEU A 270 -3.57 -3.84 -7.00
N LYS A 271 -3.46 -2.93 -6.03
CA LYS A 271 -4.31 -1.74 -5.98
C LYS A 271 -3.97 -0.79 -7.13
N TYR A 272 -2.69 -0.53 -7.36
CA TYR A 272 -2.25 0.39 -8.42
C TYR A 272 -2.69 -0.08 -9.81
N SER A 273 -2.57 -1.37 -10.12
CA SER A 273 -3.05 -1.97 -11.37
C SER A 273 -4.55 -1.73 -11.57
N PHE A 274 -5.38 -1.96 -10.55
CA PHE A 274 -6.82 -1.67 -10.64
C PHE A 274 -7.13 -0.17 -10.72
N GLN A 275 -6.40 0.68 -9.99
CA GLN A 275 -6.54 2.14 -10.08
C GLN A 275 -6.22 2.62 -11.49
N ALA A 276 -5.09 2.18 -12.06
CA ALA A 276 -4.66 2.54 -13.39
C ALA A 276 -5.68 2.13 -14.46
N ARG A 277 -6.30 0.94 -14.35
CA ARG A 277 -7.36 0.51 -15.28
C ARG A 277 -8.63 1.34 -15.17
N ILE A 278 -9.08 1.62 -13.95
CA ILE A 278 -10.23 2.50 -13.72
C ILE A 278 -9.93 3.95 -14.14
N GLY A 279 -8.67 4.38 -14.08
CA GLY A 279 -8.20 5.69 -14.52
C GLY A 279 -7.82 5.77 -16.01
N ASN A 280 -7.74 4.63 -16.71
CA ASN A 280 -7.10 4.53 -18.04
C ASN A 280 -5.74 5.22 -18.08
N MET A 281 -4.93 4.87 -17.08
CA MET A 281 -3.58 5.36 -16.85
C MET A 281 -2.56 4.36 -17.42
N ASP A 282 -1.46 4.88 -17.93
CA ASP A 282 -0.35 4.10 -18.49
C ASP A 282 0.50 3.42 -17.41
N GLY A 283 0.61 4.02 -16.22
CA GLY A 283 1.44 3.52 -15.14
C GLY A 283 1.39 4.42 -13.92
N VAL A 284 2.39 4.28 -13.05
CA VAL A 284 2.54 5.10 -11.84
C VAL A 284 3.97 5.62 -11.72
N LEU A 285 4.13 6.90 -11.37
CA LEU A 285 5.39 7.45 -10.90
C LEU A 285 5.50 7.19 -9.40
N VAL A 286 6.60 6.57 -8.95
CA VAL A 286 6.90 6.32 -7.55
C VAL A 286 8.02 7.26 -7.08
N ALA A 287 7.74 8.09 -6.07
CA ALA A 287 8.73 8.92 -5.38
C ALA A 287 9.12 8.29 -4.04
N TYR A 288 10.39 7.93 -3.87
CA TYR A 288 10.89 7.28 -2.66
C TYR A 288 11.39 8.31 -1.64
N HIS A 289 10.93 8.22 -0.39
CA HIS A 289 11.27 9.19 0.66
C HIS A 289 11.35 8.57 2.06
N ASN A 290 11.96 9.28 3.00
CA ASN A 290 11.90 8.96 4.43
C ASN A 290 11.10 10.00 5.23
N THR A 291 10.28 10.82 4.56
CA THR A 291 9.50 11.97 5.10
C THR A 291 10.30 13.25 5.35
N ALA A 292 11.63 13.17 5.52
CA ALA A 292 12.50 14.34 5.59
C ALA A 292 13.16 14.66 4.25
N ARG A 293 13.45 13.65 3.43
CA ARG A 293 14.08 13.80 2.12
C ARG A 293 13.57 12.83 1.06
N LEU A 294 13.68 13.24 -0.21
CA LEU A 294 13.50 12.38 -1.38
C LEU A 294 14.83 11.71 -1.75
N PHE A 295 14.77 10.42 -2.13
CA PHE A 295 15.94 9.65 -2.57
C PHE A 295 16.01 9.49 -4.08
N GLY A 296 14.86 9.42 -4.74
CA GLY A 296 14.79 9.13 -6.16
C GLY A 296 13.39 8.76 -6.62
N PHE A 297 13.29 8.46 -7.90
CA PHE A 297 12.04 8.28 -8.62
C PHE A 297 12.10 7.05 -9.52
N GLN A 298 10.98 6.37 -9.71
CA GLN A 298 10.84 5.27 -10.65
C GLN A 298 9.49 5.36 -11.33
N TYR A 299 9.45 5.24 -12.65
CA TYR A 299 8.21 5.01 -13.35
C TYR A 299 7.97 3.50 -13.46
N VAL A 300 6.78 3.05 -13.05
CA VAL A 300 6.36 1.64 -13.13
C VAL A 300 5.16 1.57 -14.08
N PRO A 301 5.36 1.14 -15.33
CA PRO A 301 4.27 0.97 -16.29
C PRO A 301 3.28 -0.11 -15.85
N LEU A 302 2.05 -0.05 -16.37
CA LEU A 302 1.01 -1.03 -16.08
C LEU A 302 1.40 -2.45 -16.51
N GLU A 303 2.14 -2.57 -17.62
CA GLU A 303 2.64 -3.86 -18.13
C GLU A 303 3.61 -4.53 -17.15
N GLU A 304 4.45 -3.75 -16.46
CA GLU A 304 5.38 -4.27 -15.46
C GLU A 304 4.61 -4.75 -14.23
N MET A 305 3.60 -4.00 -13.77
CA MET A 305 2.72 -4.44 -12.68
C MET A 305 1.99 -5.74 -13.03
N ASP A 306 1.49 -5.86 -14.26
CA ASP A 306 0.80 -7.05 -14.75
C ASP A 306 1.71 -8.28 -14.78
N GLU A 307 2.96 -8.11 -15.20
CA GLU A 307 3.96 -9.18 -15.18
C GLU A 307 4.21 -9.67 -13.74
N ARG A 308 4.41 -8.73 -12.81
CA ARG A 308 4.65 -9.05 -11.38
C ARG A 308 3.44 -9.69 -10.69
N LEU A 309 2.21 -9.32 -11.08
CA LEU A 309 0.99 -9.79 -10.42
C LEU A 309 0.39 -11.03 -11.09
N PHE A 310 0.23 -10.96 -12.41
CA PHE A 310 -0.57 -11.89 -13.21
C PHE A 310 0.28 -12.82 -14.08
N GLY A 311 1.59 -12.56 -14.18
CA GLY A 311 2.57 -13.41 -14.88
C GLY A 311 2.81 -13.03 -16.34
N SER A 312 2.06 -12.09 -16.89
CA SER A 312 2.27 -11.58 -18.25
C SER A 312 1.68 -10.16 -18.39
N PRO A 313 2.31 -9.27 -19.17
CA PRO A 313 1.80 -7.93 -19.45
C PRO A 313 0.46 -7.89 -20.21
N GLU A 314 0.05 -9.00 -20.84
CA GLU A 314 -1.12 -9.02 -21.72
C GLU A 314 -2.42 -9.48 -21.03
N VAL A 315 -2.33 -10.08 -19.83
CA VAL A 315 -3.46 -10.75 -19.18
C VAL A 315 -4.19 -9.88 -18.15
N GLY A 316 -3.58 -8.77 -17.71
CA GLY A 316 -4.12 -7.95 -16.62
C GLY A 316 -5.51 -7.38 -16.91
N GLU A 317 -5.79 -7.01 -18.16
CA GLU A 317 -7.12 -6.53 -18.54
C GLU A 317 -8.18 -7.61 -18.37
N ARG A 318 -7.89 -8.85 -18.79
CA ARG A 318 -8.82 -9.97 -18.63
C ARG A 318 -9.08 -10.25 -17.15
N VAL A 319 -8.04 -10.21 -16.30
CA VAL A 319 -8.18 -10.38 -14.84
C VAL A 319 -9.07 -9.29 -14.24
N PHE A 320 -8.83 -8.03 -14.60
CA PHE A 320 -9.65 -6.91 -14.13
C PHE A 320 -11.12 -7.07 -14.53
N GLN A 321 -11.41 -7.44 -15.79
CA GLN A 321 -12.77 -7.67 -16.25
C GLN A 321 -13.47 -8.81 -15.50
N LYS A 322 -12.77 -9.92 -15.19
CA LYS A 322 -13.32 -11.00 -14.37
C LYS A 322 -13.61 -10.55 -12.94
N CYS A 323 -12.70 -9.79 -12.32
CA CYS A 323 -12.92 -9.23 -10.99
C CYS A 323 -14.12 -8.27 -10.96
N LEU A 324 -14.21 -7.38 -11.95
CA LEU A 324 -15.30 -6.42 -12.06
C LEU A 324 -16.65 -7.13 -12.30
N ALA A 325 -16.70 -8.12 -13.19
CA ALA A 325 -17.93 -8.89 -13.42
C ALA A 325 -18.42 -9.61 -12.16
N LEU A 326 -17.51 -10.22 -11.38
CA LEU A 326 -17.89 -10.84 -10.11
C LEU A 326 -18.29 -9.79 -9.06
N LEU A 327 -17.68 -8.61 -9.06
CA LEU A 327 -18.10 -7.49 -8.21
C LEU A 327 -19.54 -7.07 -8.52
N GLU A 328 -19.92 -6.96 -9.79
CA GLU A 328 -21.29 -6.61 -10.20
C GLU A 328 -22.32 -7.61 -9.64
N ILE A 329 -22.03 -8.90 -9.77
CA ILE A 329 -22.91 -9.98 -9.29
C ILE A 329 -23.00 -9.96 -7.75
N VAL A 330 -21.87 -9.81 -7.07
CA VAL A 330 -21.81 -9.78 -5.61
C VAL A 330 -22.51 -8.54 -5.05
N ALA A 331 -22.30 -7.36 -5.65
CA ALA A 331 -22.93 -6.13 -5.23
C ALA A 331 -24.47 -6.20 -5.36
N ASP A 332 -24.97 -6.79 -6.44
CA ASP A 332 -26.40 -7.06 -6.63
C ASP A 332 -26.97 -7.95 -5.52
N GLU A 333 -26.24 -9.00 -5.11
CA GLU A 333 -26.71 -9.87 -4.03
C GLU A 333 -26.66 -9.18 -2.66
N VAL A 334 -25.62 -8.37 -2.42
CA VAL A 334 -25.50 -7.56 -1.21
C VAL A 334 -26.72 -6.64 -1.05
N ILE A 335 -27.12 -5.90 -2.09
CA ILE A 335 -28.27 -4.97 -1.97
C ILE A 335 -29.63 -5.67 -1.85
N ARG A 336 -29.74 -6.95 -2.27
CA ARG A 336 -30.96 -7.76 -2.06
C ARG A 336 -31.17 -8.14 -0.60
N THR A 337 -30.11 -8.16 0.21
CA THR A 337 -30.23 -8.51 1.64
C THR A 337 -31.11 -7.52 2.41
N TYR A 338 -30.99 -6.23 2.10
CA TYR A 338 -31.76 -5.12 2.66
C TYR A 338 -32.06 -4.10 1.53
N PRO A 339 -33.11 -4.33 0.74
CA PRO A 339 -33.40 -3.51 -0.43
C PRO A 339 -33.68 -2.04 -0.08
N LYS A 340 -33.16 -1.13 -0.92
CA LYS A 340 -33.35 0.33 -0.83
C LYS A 340 -32.91 0.96 0.51
N GLN A 341 -31.91 0.37 1.15
CA GLN A 341 -31.30 0.89 2.37
C GLN A 341 -29.81 1.11 2.16
N SER A 342 -29.21 2.05 2.89
CA SER A 342 -27.76 2.16 2.96
C SER A 342 -27.19 0.97 3.73
N LEU A 343 -26.01 0.48 3.34
CA LEU A 343 -25.42 -0.73 3.90
C LEU A 343 -23.98 -0.51 4.32
N LYS A 344 -23.60 -1.00 5.49
CA LYS A 344 -22.20 -1.22 5.87
C LYS A 344 -21.84 -2.65 5.53
N CYS A 345 -20.78 -2.82 4.76
CA CYS A 345 -20.32 -4.11 4.28
C CYS A 345 -18.84 -4.30 4.57
N THR A 346 -18.48 -5.45 5.13
CA THR A 346 -17.07 -5.88 5.28
C THR A 346 -16.85 -7.10 4.40
N PHE A 347 -15.84 -7.04 3.53
CA PHE A 347 -15.45 -8.11 2.62
C PHE A 347 -14.12 -8.71 3.06
N GLU A 348 -14.01 -10.03 3.06
CA GLU A 348 -12.76 -10.71 3.35
C GLU A 348 -12.62 -12.00 2.54
N THR A 349 -11.49 -12.14 1.86
CA THR A 349 -11.01 -13.43 1.35
C THR A 349 -9.80 -13.81 2.18
N LEU A 350 -10.02 -14.69 3.16
CA LEU A 350 -8.95 -15.17 4.02
C LEU A 350 -8.11 -16.21 3.27
N GLU A 351 -6.79 -16.02 3.30
CA GLU A 351 -5.84 -16.84 2.55
C GLU A 351 -6.03 -18.34 2.80
N GLY A 352 -6.08 -19.12 1.71
CA GLY A 352 -6.23 -20.58 1.76
C GLY A 352 -7.64 -21.08 2.10
N LYS A 353 -8.62 -20.22 2.40
CA LYS A 353 -10.00 -20.65 2.67
C LYS A 353 -10.81 -20.97 1.41
N GLY A 354 -10.39 -20.47 0.24
CA GLY A 354 -11.07 -20.71 -1.04
C GLY A 354 -12.49 -20.12 -1.12
N ARG A 355 -12.78 -19.11 -0.29
CA ARG A 355 -14.05 -18.39 -0.24
C ARG A 355 -13.84 -16.95 0.20
N MET A 356 -14.77 -16.09 -0.20
CA MET A 356 -14.89 -14.71 0.28
C MET A 356 -16.13 -14.62 1.17
N ASP A 357 -15.95 -14.12 2.39
CA ASP A 357 -17.00 -13.86 3.36
C ASP A 357 -17.35 -12.36 3.33
N ILE A 358 -18.65 -12.05 3.37
CA ILE A 358 -19.17 -10.67 3.33
C ILE A 358 -20.18 -10.51 4.45
N TRP A 359 -19.93 -9.56 5.35
CA TRP A 359 -20.87 -9.20 6.40
C TRP A 359 -21.63 -7.95 6.00
N VAL A 360 -22.96 -8.00 6.01
CA VAL A 360 -23.85 -6.94 5.55
C VAL A 360 -24.77 -6.50 6.69
N GLN A 361 -24.76 -5.21 6.98
CA GLN A 361 -25.59 -4.59 8.00
C GLN A 361 -26.31 -3.36 7.42
N PRO A 362 -27.61 -3.16 7.67
CA PRO A 362 -28.30 -1.94 7.28
C PRO A 362 -27.83 -0.75 8.12
N LEU A 363 -27.77 0.42 7.51
CA LEU A 363 -27.52 1.68 8.19
C LEU A 363 -28.84 2.45 8.30
N ASP A 364 -29.26 2.69 9.53
CA ASP A 364 -30.44 3.49 9.84
C ASP A 364 -30.21 4.96 9.49
N ALA A 365 -31.28 5.69 9.14
CA ALA A 365 -31.21 7.10 8.78
C ALA A 365 -30.63 8.01 9.89
N GLU A 366 -30.70 7.58 11.16
CA GLU A 366 -30.17 8.31 12.32
C GLU A 366 -28.70 7.98 12.64
N GLY A 367 -28.12 6.92 12.06
CA GLY A 367 -26.68 6.62 12.13
C GLY A 367 -26.09 6.43 13.53
N SER A 368 -26.90 6.28 14.59
CA SER A 368 -26.39 6.18 15.96
C SER A 368 -25.59 4.89 16.18
N ALA A 369 -24.48 4.98 16.93
CA ALA A 369 -23.63 3.83 17.25
C ALA A 369 -24.40 2.72 18.02
N GLU A 370 -25.40 3.11 18.81
CA GLU A 370 -26.25 2.20 19.57
C GLU A 370 -27.17 1.39 18.63
N SER A 371 -27.77 2.07 17.63
CA SER A 371 -28.58 1.42 16.60
C SER A 371 -27.76 0.41 15.78
N GLN A 372 -26.51 0.77 15.43
CA GLN A 372 -25.60 -0.12 14.71
C GLN A 372 -25.22 -1.38 15.50
N LYS A 373 -25.12 -1.34 16.84
CA LYS A 373 -24.85 -2.54 17.64
C LYS A 373 -26.00 -3.55 17.63
N THR A 374 -27.22 -3.08 17.39
CA THR A 374 -28.44 -3.92 17.45
C THR A 374 -28.96 -4.33 16.07
N ALA A 375 -28.49 -3.70 15.00
CA ALA A 375 -28.95 -3.97 13.64
C ALA A 375 -28.58 -5.39 13.18
N PRO A 376 -29.54 -6.17 12.63
CA PRO A 376 -29.31 -7.56 12.26
C PRO A 376 -28.27 -7.68 11.14
N MET A 377 -27.27 -8.52 11.36
CA MET A 377 -26.19 -8.76 10.40
C MET A 377 -26.48 -10.02 9.59
N LYS A 378 -26.24 -9.96 8.29
CA LYS A 378 -26.25 -11.12 7.39
C LYS A 378 -24.83 -11.43 6.94
N GLN A 379 -24.52 -12.72 6.82
CA GLN A 379 -23.26 -13.18 6.24
C GLN A 379 -23.54 -13.82 4.87
N ILE A 380 -22.90 -13.30 3.82
CA ILE A 380 -22.89 -13.88 2.49
C ILE A 380 -21.55 -14.57 2.28
N GLN A 381 -21.57 -15.77 1.73
CA GLN A 381 -20.39 -16.51 1.34
C GLN A 381 -20.34 -16.64 -0.18
N VAL A 382 -19.19 -16.31 -0.76
CA VAL A 382 -18.90 -16.42 -2.20
C VAL A 382 -17.79 -17.44 -2.41
N THR A 383 -18.00 -18.40 -3.29
CA THR A 383 -16.95 -19.30 -3.78
C THR A 383 -16.80 -19.16 -5.29
N ALA A 384 -15.59 -19.43 -5.80
CA ALA A 384 -15.31 -19.38 -7.24
C ALA A 384 -14.49 -20.61 -7.66
N THR A 385 -14.75 -21.13 -8.85
CA THR A 385 -13.99 -22.19 -9.50
C THR A 385 -13.66 -21.79 -10.92
N ASN A 386 -12.38 -21.87 -11.29
CA ASN A 386 -11.90 -21.52 -12.62
C ASN A 386 -11.93 -22.71 -13.57
N TYR A 387 -12.23 -22.44 -14.83
CA TYR A 387 -12.14 -23.37 -15.94
C TYR A 387 -11.37 -22.70 -17.08
N LEU A 388 -10.42 -23.44 -17.66
CA LEU A 388 -9.74 -23.07 -18.90
C LEU A 388 -10.11 -24.12 -19.94
N ASP A 389 -10.67 -23.69 -21.08
CA ASP A 389 -11.08 -24.59 -22.16
C ASP A 389 -11.91 -25.77 -21.62
N GLU A 390 -12.93 -25.44 -20.80
CA GLU A 390 -13.83 -26.37 -20.09
C GLU A 390 -13.18 -27.27 -19.02
N LEU A 391 -11.87 -27.18 -18.81
CA LEU A 391 -11.15 -27.95 -17.79
C LEU A 391 -11.00 -27.16 -16.50
N ARG A 392 -11.48 -27.75 -15.39
CA ARG A 392 -11.31 -27.18 -14.05
C ARG A 392 -9.82 -26.93 -13.78
N THR A 393 -9.48 -25.69 -13.48
CA THR A 393 -8.10 -25.22 -13.36
C THR A 393 -7.89 -24.48 -12.04
N ARG A 394 -6.69 -24.59 -11.47
CA ARG A 394 -6.31 -23.83 -10.27
C ARG A 394 -6.17 -22.34 -10.60
N GLY A 395 -6.51 -21.47 -9.65
CA GLY A 395 -6.47 -20.02 -9.81
C GLY A 395 -5.17 -19.46 -10.40
N PRO A 396 -3.97 -19.83 -9.90
CA PRO A 396 -2.72 -19.31 -10.44
C PRO A 396 -2.54 -19.61 -11.93
N LYS A 397 -2.80 -20.86 -12.34
CA LYS A 397 -2.72 -21.30 -13.74
C LYS A 397 -3.79 -20.63 -14.62
N ALA A 398 -4.98 -20.36 -14.08
CA ALA A 398 -6.04 -19.67 -14.82
C ALA A 398 -5.70 -18.19 -15.08
N VAL A 399 -5.10 -17.52 -14.08
CA VAL A 399 -4.65 -16.12 -14.21
C VAL A 399 -3.52 -15.99 -15.22
N GLU A 400 -2.51 -16.88 -15.14
CA GLU A 400 -1.33 -16.89 -16.01
C GLU A 400 -1.58 -17.42 -17.43
N ALA A 401 -2.77 -17.98 -17.69
CA ALA A 401 -3.09 -18.54 -18.99
C ALA A 401 -2.93 -17.49 -20.11
N PRO A 402 -2.53 -17.88 -21.32
CA PRO A 402 -2.48 -16.97 -22.46
C PRO A 402 -3.79 -16.17 -22.62
N LYS A 403 -3.70 -14.93 -23.09
CA LYS A 403 -4.84 -14.01 -23.21
C LYS A 403 -6.03 -14.62 -23.98
N ASP A 404 -5.73 -15.40 -25.01
CA ASP A 404 -6.72 -16.01 -25.92
C ASP A 404 -7.34 -17.31 -25.39
N SER A 405 -6.87 -17.83 -24.24
CA SER A 405 -7.49 -19.00 -23.59
C SER A 405 -8.91 -18.68 -23.11
N ASP A 406 -9.84 -19.63 -23.24
CA ASP A 406 -11.21 -19.48 -22.75
C ASP A 406 -11.26 -19.68 -21.23
N TRP A 407 -11.09 -18.57 -20.50
CA TRP A 407 -11.22 -18.56 -19.05
C TRP A 407 -12.64 -18.21 -18.62
N SER A 408 -13.32 -19.19 -18.02
CA SER A 408 -14.60 -19.01 -17.34
C SER A 408 -14.49 -19.24 -15.83
N ILE A 409 -15.35 -18.56 -15.09
CA ILE A 409 -15.42 -18.64 -13.63
C ILE A 409 -16.84 -19.05 -13.27
N TYR A 410 -16.98 -20.14 -12.54
CA TYR A 410 -18.24 -20.54 -11.93
C TYR A 410 -18.22 -20.06 -10.49
N TRP A 411 -19.31 -19.43 -10.04
CA TRP A 411 -19.43 -18.93 -8.68
C TRP A 411 -20.65 -19.51 -7.97
N THR A 412 -20.60 -19.52 -6.65
CA THR A 412 -21.76 -19.77 -5.79
C THR A 412 -21.82 -18.66 -4.76
N ILE A 413 -23.01 -18.08 -4.57
CA ILE A 413 -23.26 -17.04 -3.57
C ILE A 413 -24.39 -17.53 -2.68
N SER A 414 -24.13 -17.62 -1.38
CA SER A 414 -25.07 -18.15 -0.40
C SER A 414 -25.16 -17.21 0.79
N THR A 415 -26.38 -16.85 1.20
CA THR A 415 -26.59 -16.19 2.51
C THR A 415 -26.66 -17.27 3.58
N LEU A 416 -25.81 -17.19 4.61
CA LEU A 416 -25.82 -18.15 5.71
C LEU A 416 -27.06 -17.96 6.60
N ALA A 417 -27.63 -19.08 7.04
CA ALA A 417 -28.79 -19.11 7.93
C ALA A 417 -28.40 -19.27 9.41
N ASP A 418 -27.16 -18.93 9.75
CA ASP A 418 -26.62 -19.02 11.11
C ASP A 418 -27.29 -18.01 12.07
N ASN A 419 -27.16 -18.26 13.37
CA ASN A 419 -27.65 -17.34 14.38
C ASN A 419 -26.78 -16.06 14.45
N GLN A 420 -27.36 -14.97 14.97
CA GLN A 420 -26.67 -13.68 15.07
C GLN A 420 -25.36 -13.75 15.90
N PRO A 421 -25.30 -14.41 17.07
CA PRO A 421 -24.04 -14.55 17.83
C PRO A 421 -22.88 -15.12 17.01
N ASP A 422 -23.12 -16.17 16.21
CA ASP A 422 -22.07 -16.81 15.41
C ASP A 422 -21.60 -15.90 14.26
N ILE A 423 -22.54 -15.22 13.60
CA ILE A 423 -22.23 -14.23 12.55
C ILE A 423 -21.39 -13.09 13.13
N LEU A 424 -21.80 -12.54 14.27
CA LEU A 424 -21.11 -11.43 14.95
C LEU A 424 -19.72 -11.86 15.44
N LYS A 425 -19.55 -13.08 15.92
CA LYS A 425 -18.23 -13.62 16.31
C LYS A 425 -17.27 -13.65 15.11
N ARG A 426 -17.73 -14.12 13.95
CA ARG A 426 -16.89 -14.17 12.73
C ARG A 426 -16.60 -12.77 12.19
N TYR A 427 -17.59 -11.87 12.24
CA TYR A 427 -17.42 -10.46 11.91
C TYR A 427 -16.37 -9.80 12.80
N GLN A 428 -16.46 -9.99 14.13
CA GLN A 428 -15.48 -9.44 15.06
C GLN A 428 -14.08 -9.98 14.78
N ALA A 429 -13.94 -11.28 14.49
CA ALA A 429 -12.65 -11.82 14.10
C ALA A 429 -12.08 -11.15 12.82
N ALA A 430 -12.93 -10.78 11.85
CA ALA A 430 -12.50 -10.00 10.69
C ALA A 430 -12.11 -8.56 11.07
N LYS A 431 -12.87 -7.91 11.96
CA LYS A 431 -12.51 -6.59 12.52
C LYS A 431 -11.18 -6.62 13.25
N ASP A 432 -10.91 -7.66 14.04
CA ASP A 432 -9.64 -7.83 14.75
C ASP A 432 -8.46 -7.96 13.77
N ARG A 433 -8.67 -8.51 12.57
CA ARG A 433 -7.64 -8.57 11.51
C ARG A 433 -7.44 -7.25 10.77
N GLN A 434 -8.33 -6.28 10.92
CA GLN A 434 -8.10 -4.89 10.47
C GLN A 434 -7.33 -4.07 11.50
N TYR A 435 -7.34 -4.51 12.76
CA TYR A 435 -6.69 -3.80 13.85
C TYR A 435 -5.17 -3.86 13.70
N ARG A 436 -4.51 -2.76 14.04
CA ARG A 436 -3.05 -2.63 14.08
C ARG A 436 -2.66 -1.99 15.39
N ASP A 437 -1.74 -2.62 16.11
CA ASP A 437 -1.12 -2.00 17.27
C ASP A 437 -0.30 -0.80 16.83
N PHE A 438 -0.51 0.33 17.51
CA PHE A 438 0.42 1.44 17.43
C PHE A 438 1.59 1.17 18.38
N LEU A 439 2.81 1.37 17.90
CA LEU A 439 4.00 1.20 18.72
C LEU A 439 4.31 2.50 19.45
N LEU A 440 4.72 2.39 20.72
CA LEU A 440 5.17 3.54 21.49
C LEU A 440 6.41 4.16 20.82
N PRO A 441 6.40 5.48 20.51
CA PRO A 441 7.60 6.19 20.08
C PRO A 441 8.73 6.09 21.10
N SER A 442 9.98 6.25 20.67
CA SER A 442 11.13 6.18 21.59
C SER A 442 11.02 7.28 22.66
N GLY A 443 11.17 6.89 23.94
CA GLY A 443 11.03 7.81 25.07
C GLY A 443 9.59 8.15 25.48
N ALA A 444 8.58 7.69 24.73
CA ALA A 444 7.18 7.86 25.11
C ALA A 444 6.74 6.80 26.14
N THR A 445 6.01 7.23 27.16
CA THR A 445 5.30 6.36 28.11
C THR A 445 3.81 6.38 27.81
N LEU A 446 3.06 5.39 28.33
CA LEU A 446 1.60 5.39 28.28
C LEU A 446 0.96 6.63 28.94
N GLU A 447 1.70 7.31 29.82
CA GLU A 447 1.24 8.51 30.54
C GLU A 447 1.41 9.79 29.71
N ASN A 448 2.42 9.86 28.83
CA ASN A 448 2.75 11.08 28.06
C ASN A 448 2.29 11.02 26.60
N ILE A 449 1.77 9.88 26.17
CA ILE A 449 1.46 9.66 24.76
C ILE A 449 0.19 10.39 24.30
N GLU A 450 -0.73 10.77 25.21
CA GLU A 450 -1.86 11.66 24.88
C GLU A 450 -1.40 13.01 24.33
N GLU A 451 -0.34 13.59 24.90
CA GLU A 451 0.24 14.85 24.40
C GLU A 451 0.87 14.66 23.01
N LEU A 452 1.59 13.54 22.81
CA LEU A 452 2.15 13.19 21.51
C LEU A 452 1.06 12.96 20.45
N TRP A 453 -0.06 12.32 20.83
CA TRP A 453 -1.20 12.13 19.94
C TRP A 453 -1.87 13.46 19.55
N GLY A 454 -1.92 14.44 20.45
CA GLY A 454 -2.40 15.78 20.13
C GLY A 454 -1.54 16.51 19.09
N LYS A 455 -0.22 16.25 19.06
CA LYS A 455 0.71 16.83 18.06
C LYS A 455 0.61 16.17 16.68
N LEU A 456 -0.02 15.00 16.58
CA LEU A 456 -0.23 14.24 15.34
C LEU A 456 -1.57 14.53 14.67
N ASP A 457 -2.40 15.42 15.22
CA ASP A 457 -3.61 15.87 14.55
C ASP A 457 -3.27 16.94 13.51
N PHE A 458 -3.10 16.49 12.26
CA PHE A 458 -2.75 17.36 11.13
C PHE A 458 -3.93 18.22 10.66
N ARG A 459 -5.13 18.09 11.25
CA ARG A 459 -6.36 18.78 10.83
C ARG A 459 -6.71 19.97 11.74
N LYS A 460 -6.07 21.13 11.52
CA LYS A 460 -6.26 22.38 12.30
C LYS A 460 -5.99 22.18 13.80
N ALA A 461 -5.14 23.03 14.38
CA ALA A 461 -4.86 23.12 15.82
C ALA A 461 -6.06 23.61 16.69
N THR A 462 -7.30 23.18 16.43
CA THR A 462 -8.50 23.61 17.14
C THR A 462 -9.53 22.49 17.29
N ALA A 463 -9.22 21.51 18.14
CA ALA A 463 -10.08 21.04 19.24
C ALA A 463 -9.38 19.87 19.95
N PRO A 464 -9.40 19.77 21.29
CA PRO A 464 -8.93 18.57 21.97
C PRO A 464 -9.89 17.42 21.64
N SER A 465 -9.45 16.47 20.81
CA SER A 465 -10.14 15.19 20.67
C SER A 465 -9.99 14.42 21.98
N THR A 466 -11.08 14.14 22.69
CA THR A 466 -11.07 13.24 23.83
C THR A 466 -10.80 11.82 23.34
N LEU A 467 -9.67 11.24 23.73
CA LEU A 467 -9.30 9.87 23.36
C LEU A 467 -10.30 8.85 23.90
N ASP A 468 -10.60 7.86 23.05
CA ASP A 468 -10.97 6.54 23.54
C ASP A 468 -9.66 5.86 24.00
N SER A 469 -9.46 5.74 25.32
CA SER A 469 -8.22 5.33 26.01
C SER A 469 -7.89 3.84 25.84
N THR A 470 -8.33 3.22 24.74
CA THR A 470 -8.43 1.77 24.58
C THR A 470 -7.60 1.22 23.44
N SER A 471 -6.81 2.02 22.73
CA SER A 471 -5.82 1.51 21.77
C SER A 471 -4.59 1.02 22.54
N PRO A 472 -4.37 -0.30 22.72
CA PRO A 472 -3.15 -0.81 23.31
C PRO A 472 -1.95 -0.33 22.49
N ALA A 473 -1.14 0.53 23.08
CA ALA A 473 0.17 0.81 22.52
C ALA A 473 1.13 -0.31 22.95
N ALA A 474 1.73 -0.99 21.99
CA ALA A 474 2.65 -2.09 22.25
C ALA A 474 4.09 -1.57 22.33
N SER A 475 4.91 -2.22 23.15
CA SER A 475 6.36 -2.02 23.12
C SER A 475 6.93 -2.52 21.78
N PRO A 476 7.93 -1.83 21.19
CA PRO A 476 8.55 -2.27 19.95
C PRO A 476 9.22 -3.64 20.14
N ASP A 477 9.15 -4.48 19.11
CA ASP A 477 9.90 -5.74 19.08
C ASP A 477 11.36 -5.51 18.63
N LYS A 478 12.19 -6.55 18.69
CA LYS A 478 13.60 -6.49 18.30
C LYS A 478 13.81 -6.02 16.85
N ARG A 479 12.88 -6.33 15.94
CA ARG A 479 12.98 -5.93 14.54
C ARG A 479 12.74 -4.43 14.41
N ILE A 480 11.74 -3.90 15.12
CA ILE A 480 11.47 -2.46 15.14
C ILE A 480 12.63 -1.72 15.80
N GLU A 481 13.17 -2.21 16.92
CA GLU A 481 14.34 -1.62 17.56
C GLU A 481 15.57 -1.58 16.65
N PHE A 482 15.80 -2.65 15.87
CA PHE A 482 16.83 -2.68 14.85
C PHE A 482 16.59 -1.64 13.74
N LEU A 483 15.37 -1.51 13.23
CA LEU A 483 15.07 -0.48 12.22
C LEU A 483 15.27 0.94 12.77
N ARG A 484 14.90 1.17 14.03
CA ARG A 484 15.16 2.45 14.73
C ARG A 484 16.67 2.71 14.87
N SER A 485 17.49 1.70 15.21
CA SER A 485 18.94 1.88 15.30
C SER A 485 19.59 2.20 13.96
N VAL A 486 19.14 1.55 12.87
CA VAL A 486 19.57 1.88 11.50
C VAL A 486 19.19 3.31 11.14
N ALA A 487 17.98 3.77 11.49
CA ALA A 487 17.55 5.14 11.25
C ALA A 487 18.41 6.16 12.01
N ARG A 488 18.75 5.92 13.28
CA ARG A 488 19.65 6.78 14.05
C ARG A 488 21.03 6.88 13.42
N SER A 489 21.63 5.75 13.02
CA SER A 489 22.92 5.74 12.32
C SER A 489 22.86 6.47 10.97
N GLY A 490 21.75 6.34 10.23
CA GLY A 490 21.52 7.07 8.99
C GLY A 490 21.45 8.60 9.18
N ARG A 491 20.91 9.06 10.31
CA ARG A 491 20.90 10.48 10.69
C ARG A 491 22.29 11.01 10.98
N GLU A 492 23.04 10.34 11.84
CA GLU A 492 24.43 10.68 12.17
C GLU A 492 25.30 10.78 10.89
N HIS A 493 25.11 9.82 9.97
CA HIS A 493 25.79 9.84 8.68
C HIS A 493 25.38 11.04 7.81
N THR A 494 24.09 11.38 7.78
CA THR A 494 23.60 12.54 7.01
C THR A 494 24.18 13.85 7.54
N GLU A 495 24.25 14.00 8.87
CA GLU A 495 24.84 15.16 9.54
C GLU A 495 26.34 15.26 9.24
N ALA A 496 27.08 14.16 9.40
CA ALA A 496 28.51 14.12 9.08
C ALA A 496 28.82 14.47 7.61
N VAL A 497 28.01 13.98 6.67
CA VAL A 497 28.15 14.33 5.24
C VAL A 497 27.80 15.79 4.99
N ALA A 498 26.76 16.32 5.65
CA ALA A 498 26.39 17.73 5.53
C ALA A 498 27.52 18.66 6.02
N ASP A 499 28.17 18.32 7.14
CA ASP A 499 29.30 19.04 7.68
C ASP A 499 30.53 18.97 6.77
N GLN A 500 30.86 17.78 6.28
CA GLN A 500 31.99 17.59 5.35
C GLN A 500 31.81 18.39 4.06
N ARG A 501 30.57 18.54 3.60
CA ARG A 501 30.22 19.21 2.34
C ARG A 501 29.83 20.67 2.52
N LYS A 502 29.91 21.21 3.74
CA LYS A 502 29.58 22.60 4.03
C LYS A 502 30.44 23.53 3.16
N GLY A 503 29.77 24.41 2.40
CA GLY A 503 30.42 25.35 1.47
C GLY A 503 30.89 24.75 0.14
N MET A 504 30.71 23.44 -0.10
CA MET A 504 30.96 22.85 -1.42
C MET A 504 29.82 23.19 -2.39
N PRO A 505 30.12 23.44 -3.68
CA PRO A 505 29.08 23.69 -4.67
C PRO A 505 28.18 22.46 -4.86
N ARG A 506 26.87 22.69 -4.98
CA ARG A 506 25.92 21.67 -5.41
C ARG A 506 25.91 21.64 -6.93
N LEU A 507 26.19 20.49 -7.52
CA LEU A 507 26.28 20.33 -8.96
C LEU A 507 25.09 19.52 -9.46
N VAL A 508 24.50 19.94 -10.59
CA VAL A 508 23.40 19.22 -11.25
C VAL A 508 23.91 18.66 -12.57
N TRP A 509 23.62 17.38 -12.82
CA TRP A 509 24.04 16.68 -14.01
C TRP A 509 23.45 17.34 -15.27
N GLY A 510 24.34 17.71 -16.20
CA GLY A 510 23.99 18.41 -17.43
C GLY A 510 23.92 19.94 -17.30
N GLU A 511 24.07 20.48 -16.08
CA GLU A 511 24.21 21.92 -15.85
C GLU A 511 25.70 22.27 -15.73
N GLY A 512 26.13 23.32 -16.44
CA GLY A 512 27.54 23.73 -16.50
C GLY A 512 28.00 24.59 -15.32
N GLU A 513 27.05 25.13 -14.55
CA GLU A 513 27.30 26.00 -13.40
C GLU A 513 26.77 25.35 -12.12
N PRO A 514 27.34 25.67 -10.95
CA PRO A 514 26.78 25.25 -9.66
C PRO A 514 25.34 25.71 -9.50
N TRP A 515 24.51 24.86 -8.89
CA TRP A 515 23.16 25.21 -8.53
C TRP A 515 23.15 26.32 -7.48
N VAL A 516 22.32 27.33 -7.71
CA VAL A 516 22.07 28.44 -6.79
C VAL A 516 20.62 28.34 -6.34
N ASP A 517 20.37 28.51 -5.04
CA ASP A 517 19.01 28.64 -4.53
C ASP A 517 18.45 30.02 -4.88
N GLU A 518 18.04 30.19 -6.14
CA GLU A 518 17.42 31.43 -6.64
C GLU A 518 16.16 31.83 -5.86
N HIS A 519 15.63 30.93 -5.02
CA HIS A 519 14.36 31.11 -4.33
C HIS A 519 14.54 31.21 -2.82
N GLY A 520 15.76 31.12 -2.28
CA GLY A 520 16.05 31.26 -0.85
C GLY A 520 15.18 30.35 0.02
N VAL A 521 14.89 29.13 -0.43
CA VAL A 521 14.07 28.16 0.31
C VAL A 521 14.89 27.48 1.41
N PHE A 522 16.21 27.39 1.24
CA PHE A 522 17.08 26.56 2.08
C PHE A 522 18.29 27.29 2.68
N ASP A 523 18.37 28.62 2.55
CA ASP A 523 19.46 29.46 3.04
C ASP A 523 19.16 30.15 4.39
N GLU A 524 18.37 29.50 5.27
CA GLU A 524 18.46 29.82 6.70
C GLU A 524 19.36 28.78 7.40
N PRO A 525 20.45 29.22 8.04
CA PRO A 525 21.21 28.32 8.90
C PRO A 525 20.29 27.88 10.03
N VAL A 526 20.07 26.57 10.14
CA VAL A 526 19.48 25.98 11.35
C VAL A 526 20.47 26.27 12.48
N GLU A 527 20.17 27.26 13.32
CA GLU A 527 20.74 27.29 14.66
C GLU A 527 20.34 25.97 15.31
N SER A 528 21.33 25.17 15.68
CA SER A 528 21.12 23.88 16.32
C SER A 528 20.27 24.07 17.57
N GLU A 529 19.06 23.53 17.59
CA GLU A 529 18.16 23.52 18.77
C GLU A 529 18.78 22.81 20.01
N SER A 530 19.98 22.26 19.90
CA SER A 530 20.77 21.73 21.02
C SER A 530 21.23 22.80 22.02
N GLU A 531 21.39 24.06 21.62
CA GLU A 531 21.82 25.12 22.56
C GLU A 531 20.66 25.73 23.38
N GLN A 532 19.43 25.73 22.85
CA GLN A 532 18.28 26.31 23.57
C GLN A 532 17.74 25.37 24.67
N ALA A 533 17.96 24.05 24.55
CA ALA A 533 17.59 23.07 25.56
C ALA A 533 18.51 23.09 26.79
N GLU A 534 19.81 23.36 26.62
CA GLU A 534 20.77 23.44 27.74
C GLU A 534 20.59 24.71 28.58
N VAL A 535 20.24 25.84 27.96
CA VAL A 535 20.01 27.10 28.68
C VAL A 535 18.74 27.02 29.53
N ALA A 536 17.66 26.41 29.02
CA ALA A 536 16.39 26.26 29.73
C ALA A 536 16.46 25.30 30.95
N MET A 537 17.37 24.32 30.94
CA MET A 537 17.57 23.40 32.08
C MET A 537 18.42 23.99 33.22
N SER A 538 19.14 25.10 32.98
CA SER A 538 20.03 25.68 33.98
C SER A 538 19.36 26.67 34.95
N GLU A 539 18.16 27.18 34.63
CA GLU A 539 17.47 28.21 35.43
C GLU A 539 16.45 27.67 36.45
N ALA A 540 16.30 26.35 36.59
CA ALA A 540 15.25 25.74 37.41
C ALA A 540 15.76 24.80 38.52
N ILE A 541 16.61 25.29 39.43
CA ILE A 541 16.80 24.65 40.75
C ILE A 541 16.95 25.72 41.85
N PRO A 542 16.06 25.79 42.85
CA PRO A 542 16.24 26.64 44.01
C PRO A 542 17.19 26.00 45.02
N SER A 543 18.02 26.84 45.62
CA SER A 543 18.97 26.55 46.68
C SER A 543 18.32 25.97 47.95
N THR A 544 18.85 24.87 48.48
CA THR A 544 18.78 24.56 49.91
C THR A 544 20.09 23.95 50.41
N ASP A 545 20.45 24.40 51.61
CA ASP A 545 21.73 24.28 52.30
C ASP A 545 21.80 23.03 53.21
N SER A 546 23.04 22.60 53.46
CA SER A 546 23.60 22.04 54.71
C SER A 546 23.64 20.53 55.05
N THR A 547 24.86 20.14 55.49
CA THR A 547 25.35 19.02 56.36
C THR A 547 25.75 17.67 55.69
N GLU A 548 27.06 17.36 55.54
CA GLU A 548 28.03 16.68 56.47
C GLU A 548 27.90 15.12 56.41
N VAL A 549 28.90 14.21 56.30
CA VAL A 549 30.37 14.10 56.56
C VAL A 549 30.97 12.86 55.81
N ALA A 550 32.31 12.83 55.64
CA ALA A 550 33.27 11.68 55.65
C ALA A 550 33.52 10.87 54.34
N SER A 551 34.66 11.06 53.64
CA SER A 551 36.02 10.45 53.78
C SER A 551 36.07 8.96 53.40
N GLU A 552 36.81 8.47 52.40
CA GLU A 552 38.27 8.21 52.31
C GLU A 552 38.58 7.76 50.85
N SER A 553 39.52 8.33 50.09
CA SER A 553 40.99 8.11 50.03
C SER A 553 41.46 7.18 48.88
N LEU A 554 42.29 7.76 47.97
CA LEU A 554 43.55 7.25 47.35
C LEU A 554 43.47 5.96 46.47
N GLU A 555 44.16 5.76 45.33
CA GLU A 555 45.39 6.32 44.77
C GLU A 555 45.65 5.76 43.34
N ALA A 556 46.33 6.57 42.52
CA ALA A 556 47.34 6.28 41.47
C ALA A 556 47.20 5.11 40.43
N LEU A 557 47.06 5.52 39.15
CA LEU A 557 47.92 5.32 37.93
C LEU A 557 49.11 4.31 37.97
N PRO A 558 49.61 3.72 36.84
CA PRO A 558 49.92 4.43 35.59
C PRO A 558 49.89 3.67 34.22
N GLU A 559 50.19 4.46 33.19
CA GLU A 559 50.35 4.20 31.75
C GLU A 559 51.61 3.40 31.32
N ALA A 560 51.66 3.14 30.00
CA ALA A 560 52.81 2.94 29.08
C ALA A 560 53.14 1.45 28.73
N LEU A 561 53.49 0.99 27.52
CA LEU A 561 54.16 1.51 26.31
C LEU A 561 53.88 0.61 25.07
N SER A 562 53.65 1.23 23.91
CA SER A 562 54.26 1.03 22.58
C SER A 562 54.98 -0.29 22.20
N ASP A 563 54.59 -0.91 21.07
CA ASP A 563 55.38 -0.98 19.82
C ASP A 563 54.63 -1.79 18.73
N GLY A 564 54.79 -1.39 17.46
CA GLY A 564 54.01 -1.91 16.32
C GLY A 564 54.70 -2.99 15.48
N VAL A 565 53.90 -3.71 14.69
CA VAL A 565 54.32 -4.42 13.45
C VAL A 565 53.14 -4.44 12.46
N VAL A 566 53.47 -4.21 11.19
CA VAL A 566 52.63 -4.23 9.98
C VAL A 566 52.14 -5.64 9.64
N GLY A 567 50.88 -5.80 9.24
CA GLY A 567 50.42 -7.04 8.58
C GLY A 567 48.90 -7.19 8.41
N ASP A 568 48.48 -7.19 7.15
CA ASP A 568 47.26 -7.76 6.55
C ASP A 568 45.84 -7.21 6.82
N VAL A 569 45.28 -6.81 5.67
CA VAL A 569 43.88 -6.50 5.37
C VAL A 569 43.18 -7.80 5.01
N ALA A 570 42.21 -8.26 5.82
CA ALA A 570 41.03 -9.02 5.41
C ALA A 570 40.27 -9.55 6.65
N GLN A 571 38.95 -9.68 6.52
CA GLN A 571 38.01 -10.39 7.41
C GLN A 571 37.34 -9.58 8.54
N THR A 572 36.29 -8.85 8.16
CA THR A 572 35.04 -8.79 8.95
C THR A 572 33.86 -8.74 7.96
N ALA A 573 33.43 -9.90 7.48
CA ALA A 573 32.26 -10.06 6.62
C ALA A 573 31.34 -11.23 7.02
N ASP A 574 31.60 -11.87 8.17
CA ASP A 574 30.90 -13.11 8.58
C ASP A 574 30.03 -12.96 9.84
N ALA A 575 29.82 -11.74 10.35
CA ALA A 575 28.96 -11.51 11.53
C ALA A 575 27.52 -11.07 11.17
N ASP A 576 27.26 -10.65 9.93
CA ASP A 576 25.96 -10.13 9.50
C ASP A 576 25.04 -11.18 8.84
N ALA A 577 25.59 -12.34 8.43
CA ALA A 577 24.83 -13.39 7.75
C ALA A 577 23.95 -14.21 8.70
N ASP A 578 24.37 -14.40 9.95
CA ASP A 578 23.65 -15.24 10.92
C ASP A 578 22.40 -14.55 11.51
N ILE A 579 22.35 -13.22 11.52
CA ILE A 579 21.16 -12.47 11.94
C ILE A 579 20.10 -12.44 10.82
N LEU A 580 20.54 -12.42 9.55
CA LEU A 580 19.65 -12.46 8.37
C LEU A 580 18.90 -13.80 8.23
N HIS A 581 19.53 -14.92 8.60
CA HIS A 581 18.92 -16.24 8.49
C HIS A 581 17.78 -16.44 9.51
N ASP A 582 17.87 -15.80 10.68
CA ASP A 582 16.86 -15.85 11.75
C ASP A 582 15.65 -14.93 11.45
N ILE A 583 15.85 -13.85 10.67
CA ILE A 583 14.78 -12.94 10.23
C ILE A 583 13.80 -13.63 9.27
N SER A 584 14.26 -14.57 8.44
CA SER A 584 13.40 -15.37 7.53
C SER A 584 12.54 -16.41 8.26
N ALA A 585 12.92 -16.80 9.48
CA ALA A 585 12.23 -17.82 10.27
C ALA A 585 11.03 -17.26 11.06
N VAL A 586 11.07 -15.98 11.44
CA VAL A 586 10.03 -15.35 12.27
C VAL A 586 8.72 -15.09 11.49
N ASP A 587 8.78 -14.92 10.17
CA ASP A 587 7.58 -14.89 9.31
C ASP A 587 6.77 -16.21 9.37
N LYS A 588 7.35 -17.31 9.86
CA LYS A 588 6.65 -18.59 10.10
C LYS A 588 6.07 -18.72 11.51
N VAL A 589 6.56 -17.96 12.49
CA VAL A 589 6.21 -18.17 13.92
C VAL A 589 4.88 -17.52 14.31
N ASN A 590 4.41 -16.51 13.57
CA ASN A 590 3.09 -15.89 13.80
C ASN A 590 1.90 -16.66 13.18
N MET A 591 2.09 -17.91 12.74
CA MET A 591 1.01 -18.75 12.18
C MET A 591 0.44 -19.81 13.14
N ASN A 592 0.83 -19.84 14.43
CA ASN A 592 0.29 -20.83 15.36
C ASN A 592 -0.08 -20.21 16.72
N VAL A 593 -1.32 -19.72 16.83
CA VAL A 593 -2.05 -19.71 18.10
C VAL A 593 -3.49 -20.13 17.80
N ASP A 594 -3.78 -21.42 17.88
CA ASP A 594 -5.15 -21.91 18.05
C ASP A 594 -5.17 -23.04 19.10
N GLY A 595 -5.97 -22.76 20.13
CA GLY A 595 -6.75 -23.67 20.97
C GLY A 595 -6.21 -25.05 21.33
N GLN A 596 -5.77 -25.19 22.58
CA GLN A 596 -5.71 -26.46 23.30
C GLN A 596 -7.10 -27.15 23.33
N GLY A 597 -7.19 -28.34 22.75
CA GLY A 597 -8.31 -29.27 22.88
C GLY A 597 -7.80 -30.65 23.27
N THR A 598 -8.30 -31.16 24.39
CA THR A 598 -7.86 -32.32 25.17
C THR A 598 -7.69 -33.65 24.42
N ALA A 599 -6.63 -34.37 24.77
CA ALA A 599 -6.28 -35.71 24.33
C ALA A 599 -7.15 -36.83 24.92
N GLY A 600 -7.33 -37.90 24.13
CA GLY A 600 -7.78 -39.24 24.53
C GLY A 600 -7.29 -40.26 23.49
N PRO A 601 -6.98 -41.52 23.87
CA PRO A 601 -5.70 -42.13 23.52
C PRO A 601 -5.67 -42.98 22.24
N GLN A 602 -4.48 -43.02 21.64
CA GLN A 602 -4.08 -43.93 20.56
C GLN A 602 -3.83 -45.36 21.06
N SER A 603 -3.99 -46.32 20.15
CA SER A 603 -3.17 -47.53 20.09
C SER A 603 -2.91 -47.92 18.63
N PRO A 604 -1.78 -48.62 18.36
CA PRO A 604 -0.99 -48.43 17.15
C PRO A 604 -1.10 -49.61 16.18
N LEU A 605 -0.63 -49.47 14.93
CA LEU A 605 -0.11 -50.53 14.06
C LEU A 605 0.58 -49.87 12.85
N VAL A 606 1.92 -49.79 12.85
CA VAL A 606 2.89 -50.68 12.18
C VAL A 606 3.21 -50.28 10.74
N GLU A 607 4.49 -49.92 10.57
CA GLU A 607 5.23 -49.63 9.33
C GLU A 607 5.30 -50.83 8.38
N HIS A 608 5.41 -50.55 7.07
CA HIS A 608 6.33 -51.25 6.16
C HIS A 608 6.53 -50.43 4.86
N THR A 609 7.55 -49.57 4.88
CA THR A 609 8.77 -49.58 4.04
C THR A 609 8.72 -50.17 2.61
N ILE A 610 9.01 -49.28 1.63
CA ILE A 610 9.88 -49.39 0.40
C ILE A 610 9.49 -50.48 -0.63
N GLY A 611 9.45 -50.27 -1.94
CA GLY A 611 9.91 -49.21 -2.85
C GLY A 611 10.17 -49.82 -4.23
N GLU A 612 10.22 -48.98 -5.26
CA GLU A 612 10.86 -49.19 -6.60
C GLU A 612 10.33 -50.35 -7.48
N SER A 613 10.29 -50.33 -8.81
CA SER A 613 10.53 -49.37 -9.90
C SER A 613 10.19 -50.12 -11.21
N GLN A 614 9.81 -49.39 -12.27
CA GLN A 614 10.03 -49.73 -13.71
C GLN A 614 9.33 -50.99 -14.30
N GLU A 615 8.96 -51.12 -15.58
CA GLU A 615 8.75 -50.28 -16.77
C GLU A 615 8.21 -51.26 -17.86
N VAL A 616 7.48 -50.73 -18.87
CA VAL A 616 7.56 -51.16 -20.30
C VAL A 616 6.72 -52.34 -20.87
N GLN A 617 5.90 -51.95 -21.89
CA GLN A 617 5.51 -52.57 -23.19
C GLN A 617 4.73 -53.90 -23.26
N GLN A 618 3.49 -53.88 -23.82
CA GLN A 618 3.07 -54.10 -25.22
C GLN A 618 3.04 -55.58 -25.68
N ASP A 619 1.86 -56.04 -26.09
CA ASP A 619 1.55 -56.77 -27.35
C ASP A 619 0.06 -57.20 -27.30
N GLU A 620 -0.79 -56.67 -28.18
CA GLU A 620 -1.18 -57.24 -29.48
C GLU A 620 -1.88 -58.60 -29.41
N THR A 621 -3.12 -58.67 -29.90
CA THR A 621 -3.55 -59.65 -30.92
C THR A 621 -4.97 -59.31 -31.40
N GLY A 622 -5.14 -59.21 -32.73
CA GLY A 622 -6.43 -59.11 -33.41
C GLY A 622 -6.81 -60.40 -34.13
N SER A 623 -8.07 -60.50 -34.59
CA SER A 623 -8.51 -60.92 -35.94
C SER A 623 -10.06 -60.92 -35.97
N ALA A 624 -10.71 -60.20 -36.90
CA ALA A 624 -11.31 -60.66 -38.18
C ALA A 624 -12.68 -61.39 -37.99
N SER A 625 -13.77 -61.25 -38.78
CA SER A 625 -14.05 -60.68 -40.11
C SER A 625 -15.57 -60.57 -40.37
N ALA A 626 -15.98 -59.54 -41.12
CA ALA A 626 -17.04 -59.40 -42.15
C ALA A 626 -18.48 -59.99 -42.03
N LYS A 627 -19.50 -59.14 -42.26
CA LYS A 627 -20.27 -59.07 -43.54
C LYS A 627 -21.41 -58.02 -43.55
N ASP A 628 -21.61 -57.47 -44.75
CA ASP A 628 -22.56 -56.49 -45.29
C ASP A 628 -24.06 -56.61 -44.89
N VAL A 629 -24.80 -55.48 -44.92
CA VAL A 629 -25.76 -55.11 -46.00
C VAL A 629 -26.33 -53.67 -45.84
N ARG A 630 -26.29 -52.97 -46.97
CA ARG A 630 -26.77 -51.65 -47.46
C ARG A 630 -28.07 -51.02 -46.92
N GLY A 631 -28.09 -49.67 -46.96
CA GLY A 631 -29.28 -48.86 -47.30
C GLY A 631 -29.20 -47.37 -46.89
N VAL A 632 -28.84 -46.48 -47.83
CA VAL A 632 -28.82 -44.98 -47.77
C VAL A 632 -29.76 -44.46 -48.91
N PRO A 633 -29.91 -43.16 -49.29
CA PRO A 633 -29.92 -41.81 -48.63
C PRO A 633 -31.11 -40.90 -49.08
N GLY A 634 -31.13 -39.65 -48.59
CA GLY A 634 -31.66 -38.43 -49.27
C GLY A 634 -31.61 -37.24 -48.29
N SER A 635 -30.72 -36.23 -48.39
CA SER A 635 -30.64 -35.09 -49.35
C SER A 635 -31.85 -34.14 -49.18
N ASP A 636 -31.79 -32.80 -49.10
CA ASP A 636 -30.89 -31.77 -49.61
C ASP A 636 -31.10 -30.42 -48.85
N THR A 637 -30.10 -29.53 -48.93
CA THR A 637 -30.18 -28.04 -48.75
C THR A 637 -30.46 -27.39 -50.14
N PRO A 638 -30.47 -26.05 -50.45
CA PRO A 638 -30.18 -24.82 -49.68
C PRO A 638 -31.06 -23.55 -50.00
N ALA A 639 -30.75 -22.44 -49.30
CA ALA A 639 -30.61 -21.03 -49.75
C ALA A 639 -31.80 -20.05 -50.08
N THR A 640 -31.64 -18.85 -49.47
CA THR A 640 -31.76 -17.44 -49.98
C THR A 640 -33.07 -16.61 -50.00
N SER A 641 -33.00 -15.53 -49.19
CA SER A 641 -33.28 -14.09 -49.42
C SER A 641 -34.63 -13.54 -49.91
N GLY A 642 -35.05 -12.46 -49.23
CA GLY A 642 -35.92 -11.37 -49.70
C GLY A 642 -35.80 -10.19 -48.76
#